data_AF-A0A1G0ZBN1-F1
#
_entry.id   AF-A0A1G0ZBN1-F1
#
_cell.length_a   1.000
_cell.length_b   1.000
_cell.length_c   1.000
_cell.angle_alpha   90.00
_cell.angle_beta   90.00
_cell.angle_gamma   90.00
#
_symmetry.space_group_name_H-M   'P 1'
#
loop_
_entity.id
_entity.type
_entity.pdbx_description
1 polymer ?
#
loop_
_entity_poly.entity_id
_entity_poly.type
_entity_poly.pdbx_seq_one_letter_code
_entity_poly.pdbx_strand_id
1 'polypeptide(L)'
;MKIDFRIDWGYQMLYSRRHYHPFYHWDGHLECSDFSEMKLSMREYPPAWWGPCHSAVETPMDETQWKSTTRRKIAGIRVKAECAENAKFKLVTLSGTFEFSAADIIEKGHFSFPVGPKYAFCAVTVCRTGYLWFRPAPREEQKVFEAGDLALPQTNSHRMELAVLKPCKNFDMPLSMALPDAHNALCECLCHIQAMILKAELPDGENHAKAEIPMELLVNGKTVSSFTHYFRSHDGTVQMLEGVWARFPMDADIEKISLKNSNPDYPLYISRVSFESKVTKHLQMTLPPWALAGETLVGKIFALHNETVKIQTPDAVMKMDLSPGWNEFEFRLTEAGRNVKLSASAGKLEEEAFIKTVYALKDETPELMVGYDMTVVPHDKNGFMDWLLDYTSRTRLGNTVVFRNFRNAPSEDDFKRWGEFCRKHRIYAQSVNFHQNDTFPRAAGEYLHNAGRHEYPGVVYAKDPEKDSESADMKDAYERYIAFLKDDVDKVKAIGLRPAYGDASGGHRHCYLAGASFIRTETMVPHTQHICSLARPAAEALGKGDWGVHIAIQHAVQLYHEEHHLGQYFLSLYQPWMMGASMIYEEDSLFLLFKEERQCWDDALTKGKRDMTREFFRFVKTHPRKASPVRNIAFLEGRYAAPFNGFICGTEQDPHYSVWGKFGNNSPEWGHGQAEKCRHLLDVLMPGASVQPMRQRFEKRRFFFSGTPYGDFDQVPIEASDEYFKQYKLLLNFGWNTMIAGDYEKLKNFVHSGGTLFTGIPQFSTHVRRDFLKDMKELSLWNNGDLSEFCGVKILGRGNPFNGFWNAAGKEKFVTPELSRIPNDSPDEDGPCALADIEFSGAETVAWDADSGAPLIVRNKFGKGQVYLICAWAYPGHETLSELVSSWTVMLAEQHRGDSYVDDPSGEVFWNFREESPGVSKVMLLNTDWSSPGNEKTVTIHAGERKLICKVIERQPKIITVLPSAFIEAPAEIHLEILSGKGNQIKVRAHGAENAYILIHKEDKIEKIPVDFNEKPFSDLKQRY
;
A
#
# COMPACT_ATOMS: atom_id res chain seq x y z
N MET A 1 -16.06 -15.27 39.17
CA MET A 1 -16.43 -14.21 38.21
C MET A 1 -16.99 -14.84 36.95
N LYS A 2 -17.92 -14.17 36.26
CA LYS A 2 -18.45 -14.64 34.97
C LYS A 2 -17.68 -13.98 33.83
N ILE A 3 -17.25 -14.78 32.86
CA ILE A 3 -16.52 -14.32 31.69
C ILE A 3 -17.15 -14.89 30.42
N ASP A 4 -17.23 -14.05 29.38
CA ASP A 4 -17.73 -14.39 28.04
C ASP A 4 -16.72 -13.87 27.02
N PHE A 5 -16.15 -14.76 26.25
CA PHE A 5 -15.13 -14.43 25.25
C PHE A 5 -15.17 -15.42 24.09
N ARG A 6 -14.56 -15.01 22.99
CA ARG A 6 -14.34 -15.86 21.81
C ARG A 6 -12.85 -16.07 21.59
N ILE A 7 -12.53 -17.21 21.02
CA ILE A 7 -11.22 -17.56 20.51
C ILE A 7 -11.39 -17.84 19.02
N ASP A 8 -10.89 -16.97 18.16
CA ASP A 8 -10.90 -17.14 16.71
C ASP A 8 -9.51 -17.60 16.25
N TRP A 9 -9.43 -18.44 15.23
CA TRP A 9 -8.18 -18.91 14.64
C TRP A 9 -8.23 -18.95 13.12
N GLY A 10 -7.06 -18.77 12.50
CA GLY A 10 -6.90 -18.73 11.05
C GLY A 10 -6.67 -17.33 10.51
N TYR A 11 -6.87 -17.17 9.21
CA TYR A 11 -6.74 -15.91 8.47
C TYR A 11 -7.42 -16.04 7.10
N GLN A 12 -7.70 -14.91 6.48
CA GLN A 12 -8.20 -14.79 5.12
C GLN A 12 -7.33 -13.80 4.33
N MET A 13 -6.96 -14.16 3.11
CA MET A 13 -6.47 -13.22 2.11
C MET A 13 -7.50 -13.07 1.01
N LEU A 14 -7.64 -11.87 0.46
CA LEU A 14 -8.55 -11.63 -0.65
C LEU A 14 -7.93 -12.04 -1.98
N TYR A 15 -6.78 -11.45 -2.28
CA TYR A 15 -6.11 -11.56 -3.57
C TYR A 15 -5.03 -12.63 -3.60
N SER A 16 -5.38 -13.82 -3.09
CA SER A 16 -4.52 -15.00 -3.15
C SER A 16 -5.37 -16.26 -3.14
N ARG A 17 -5.08 -17.21 -4.03
CA ARG A 17 -5.87 -18.44 -4.20
C ARG A 17 -5.64 -19.42 -3.06
N ARG A 18 -6.66 -20.23 -2.68
CA ARG A 18 -6.57 -21.14 -1.52
C ARG A 18 -5.42 -22.14 -1.66
N HIS A 19 -5.10 -22.60 -2.87
CA HIS A 19 -4.05 -23.60 -3.07
C HIS A 19 -2.65 -23.12 -2.68
N TYR A 20 -2.41 -21.80 -2.64
CA TYR A 20 -1.14 -21.22 -2.20
C TYR A 20 -1.01 -21.09 -0.68
N HIS A 21 -2.03 -21.46 0.08
CA HIS A 21 -2.05 -21.37 1.54
C HIS A 21 -1.94 -22.75 2.20
N PRO A 22 -1.20 -22.87 3.31
CA PRO A 22 -1.14 -24.11 4.09
C PRO A 22 -2.47 -24.41 4.78
N PHE A 23 -2.66 -25.69 5.13
CA PHE A 23 -3.69 -26.12 6.07
C PHE A 23 -3.19 -25.94 7.50
N TYR A 24 -4.06 -25.46 8.37
CA TYR A 24 -3.86 -25.45 9.82
C TYR A 24 -4.88 -26.35 10.47
N HIS A 25 -4.40 -27.23 11.35
CA HIS A 25 -5.22 -28.22 12.05
C HIS A 25 -5.44 -27.76 13.49
N TRP A 26 -6.69 -27.53 13.86
CA TRP A 26 -7.09 -26.97 15.13
C TRP A 26 -7.81 -27.98 16.02
N ASP A 27 -7.88 -29.25 15.61
CA ASP A 27 -8.36 -30.34 16.45
C ASP A 27 -7.70 -30.27 17.82
N GLY A 28 -8.51 -30.27 18.88
CA GLY A 28 -8.03 -29.83 20.17
C GLY A 28 -9.11 -29.73 21.24
N HIS A 29 -8.71 -29.17 22.38
CA HIS A 29 -9.57 -28.94 23.53
C HIS A 29 -9.16 -27.70 24.34
N LEU A 30 -10.06 -27.26 25.21
CA LEU A 30 -9.82 -26.15 26.15
C LEU A 30 -9.78 -26.67 27.59
N GLU A 31 -8.71 -26.35 28.30
CA GLU A 31 -8.55 -26.62 29.73
C GLU A 31 -8.71 -25.31 30.52
N CYS A 32 -9.26 -25.37 31.73
CA CYS A 32 -9.33 -24.26 32.67
C CYS A 32 -8.95 -24.74 34.08
N SER A 33 -8.05 -24.02 34.75
CA SER A 33 -7.47 -24.46 36.02
C SER A 33 -8.40 -24.35 37.23
N ASP A 34 -9.39 -23.44 37.20
CA ASP A 34 -10.28 -23.15 38.34
C ASP A 34 -11.62 -22.56 37.85
N PHE A 35 -12.60 -23.43 37.60
CA PHE A 35 -13.93 -23.06 37.13
C PHE A 35 -15.04 -23.86 37.82
N SER A 36 -16.19 -23.22 38.02
CA SER A 36 -17.43 -23.87 38.51
C SER A 36 -18.36 -24.26 37.36
N GLU A 37 -18.40 -23.48 36.28
CA GLU A 37 -19.19 -23.77 35.08
C GLU A 37 -18.41 -23.31 33.83
N MET A 38 -18.47 -24.10 32.75
CA MET A 38 -17.89 -23.73 31.46
C MET A 38 -18.73 -24.31 30.31
N LYS A 39 -19.15 -23.43 29.38
CA LYS A 39 -19.94 -23.75 28.19
C LYS A 39 -19.21 -23.29 26.94
N LEU A 40 -19.10 -24.19 25.97
CA LEU A 40 -18.45 -23.92 24.68
C LEU A 40 -19.46 -23.93 23.54
N SER A 41 -19.15 -23.17 22.48
CA SER A 41 -19.86 -23.24 21.22
C SER A 41 -18.88 -23.09 20.06
N MET A 42 -18.96 -23.98 19.08
CA MET A 42 -18.17 -23.88 17.85
C MET A 42 -18.64 -22.67 17.04
N ARG A 43 -17.69 -21.90 16.50
CA ARG A 43 -17.94 -20.72 15.66
C ARG A 43 -17.49 -21.00 14.24
N GLU A 44 -18.44 -20.98 13.32
CA GLU A 44 -18.15 -21.04 11.88
C GLU A 44 -18.56 -19.74 11.20
N TYR A 45 -17.62 -19.08 10.52
CA TYR A 45 -17.91 -17.86 9.78
C TYR A 45 -18.49 -18.20 8.40
N PRO A 46 -19.61 -17.57 8.00
CA PRO A 46 -20.15 -17.72 6.66
C PRO A 46 -19.10 -17.38 5.59
N PRO A 47 -19.01 -18.15 4.50
CA PRO A 47 -18.12 -17.82 3.40
C PRO A 47 -18.51 -16.49 2.78
N ALA A 48 -17.59 -15.52 2.82
CA ALA A 48 -17.74 -14.26 2.11
C ALA A 48 -16.43 -13.94 1.39
N TRP A 49 -16.55 -13.39 0.18
CA TRP A 49 -15.41 -13.00 -0.63
C TRP A 49 -14.54 -11.98 0.11
N TRP A 50 -15.17 -11.05 0.81
CA TRP A 50 -14.59 -9.90 1.51
C TRP A 50 -13.91 -10.23 2.86
N GLY A 51 -13.75 -11.50 3.19
CA GLY A 51 -13.35 -11.93 4.54
C GLY A 51 -14.54 -12.12 5.47
N PRO A 52 -14.33 -12.22 6.79
CA PRO A 52 -15.41 -12.55 7.71
C PRO A 52 -16.29 -11.32 7.97
N CYS A 53 -17.12 -10.94 7.01
CA CYS A 53 -18.03 -9.79 7.13
C CYS A 53 -19.26 -10.12 7.98
N HIS A 54 -19.60 -11.39 8.15
CA HIS A 54 -20.82 -11.82 8.84
C HIS A 54 -20.50 -12.43 10.21
N SER A 55 -21.46 -12.38 11.12
CA SER A 55 -21.37 -13.03 12.43
C SER A 55 -21.24 -14.54 12.26
N ALA A 56 -20.49 -15.17 13.16
CA ALA A 56 -20.33 -16.62 13.15
C ALA A 56 -21.65 -17.31 13.49
N VAL A 57 -21.90 -18.45 12.84
CA VAL A 57 -22.91 -19.41 13.29
C VAL A 57 -22.34 -20.13 14.51
N GLU A 58 -23.03 -20.05 15.64
CA GLU A 58 -22.63 -20.68 16.91
C GLU A 58 -23.38 -22.00 17.09
N THR A 59 -22.65 -23.11 17.23
CA THR A 59 -23.22 -24.43 17.53
C THR A 59 -22.77 -24.86 18.94
N PRO A 60 -23.68 -25.05 19.90
CA PRO A 60 -23.33 -25.52 21.25
C PRO A 60 -22.56 -26.84 21.23
N MET A 61 -21.66 -27.01 22.19
CA MET A 61 -20.84 -28.21 22.32
C MET A 61 -21.11 -28.89 23.68
N ASP A 62 -21.23 -30.22 23.66
CA ASP A 62 -21.43 -31.03 24.86
C ASP A 62 -20.11 -31.29 25.61
N GLU A 63 -18.98 -31.22 24.89
CA GLU A 63 -17.63 -31.49 25.40
C GLU A 63 -16.70 -30.30 25.15
N THR A 64 -15.54 -30.29 25.81
CA THR A 64 -14.50 -29.28 25.59
C THR A 64 -13.59 -29.58 24.40
N GLN A 65 -13.86 -30.66 23.65
CA GLN A 65 -13.07 -31.14 22.53
C GLN A 65 -13.74 -30.83 21.18
N TRP A 66 -12.95 -30.61 20.15
CA TRP A 66 -13.46 -30.36 18.79
C TRP A 66 -12.53 -30.84 17.69
N LYS A 67 -13.07 -30.80 16.46
CA LYS A 67 -12.32 -30.90 15.21
C LYS A 67 -12.52 -29.65 14.38
N SER A 68 -11.42 -29.11 13.86
CA SER A 68 -11.44 -27.89 13.06
C SER A 68 -10.20 -27.84 12.19
N THR A 69 -10.36 -27.47 10.93
CA THR A 69 -9.23 -27.26 10.00
C THR A 69 -9.54 -26.02 9.18
N THR A 70 -8.56 -25.14 9.02
CA THR A 70 -8.69 -23.95 8.19
C THR A 70 -7.62 -23.89 7.12
N ARG A 71 -7.97 -23.26 6.00
CA ARG A 71 -7.07 -22.92 4.88
C ARG A 71 -7.62 -21.67 4.21
N ARG A 72 -6.97 -20.51 4.40
CA ARG A 72 -7.52 -19.19 4.00
C ARG A 72 -9.02 -19.12 4.39
N LYS A 73 -9.25 -19.36 5.68
CA LYS A 73 -10.56 -19.41 6.36
C LYS A 73 -10.32 -19.11 7.84
N ILE A 74 -11.35 -18.58 8.51
CA ILE A 74 -11.38 -18.35 9.95
C ILE A 74 -12.47 -19.22 10.58
N ALA A 75 -12.20 -19.74 11.77
CA ALA A 75 -13.12 -20.49 12.62
C ALA A 75 -12.78 -20.19 14.09
N GLY A 76 -13.52 -20.73 15.05
CA GLY A 76 -13.23 -20.47 16.46
C GLY A 76 -14.17 -21.16 17.43
N ILE A 77 -14.09 -20.77 18.70
CA ILE A 77 -15.06 -21.13 19.74
C ILE A 77 -15.48 -19.90 20.53
N ARG A 78 -16.69 -19.92 21.09
CA ARG A 78 -17.12 -19.04 22.18
C ARG A 78 -17.06 -19.80 23.49
N VAL A 79 -16.62 -19.12 24.54
CA VAL A 79 -16.48 -19.65 25.90
C VAL A 79 -17.27 -18.76 26.84
N LYS A 80 -18.20 -19.37 27.58
CA LYS A 80 -18.86 -18.75 28.74
C LYS A 80 -18.48 -19.54 29.98
N ALA A 81 -17.79 -18.91 30.92
CA ALA A 81 -17.30 -19.59 32.11
C ALA A 81 -17.58 -18.79 33.38
N GLU A 82 -17.74 -19.51 34.49
CA GLU A 82 -17.68 -18.96 35.84
C GLU A 82 -16.43 -19.53 36.52
N CYS A 83 -15.46 -18.66 36.82
CA CYS A 83 -14.10 -19.04 37.22
C CYS A 83 -13.50 -18.07 38.25
N ALA A 84 -12.36 -18.45 38.83
CA ALA A 84 -11.55 -17.52 39.63
C ALA A 84 -10.88 -16.45 38.76
N GLU A 85 -10.49 -15.31 39.34
CA GLU A 85 -9.84 -14.20 38.63
C GLU A 85 -8.46 -14.56 38.07
N ASN A 86 -7.74 -15.45 38.77
CA ASN A 86 -6.46 -16.00 38.37
C ASN A 86 -6.59 -17.32 37.60
N ALA A 87 -7.80 -17.73 37.19
CA ALA A 87 -8.00 -18.94 36.41
C ALA A 87 -7.19 -18.87 35.11
N LYS A 88 -6.46 -19.95 34.81
CA LYS A 88 -5.67 -20.10 33.59
C LYS A 88 -6.43 -20.95 32.58
N PHE A 89 -6.52 -20.44 31.37
CA PHE A 89 -7.02 -21.15 30.21
C PHE A 89 -5.84 -21.68 29.40
N LYS A 90 -5.97 -22.92 28.93
CA LYS A 90 -4.99 -23.54 28.05
C LYS A 90 -5.71 -24.14 26.86
N LEU A 91 -5.53 -23.52 25.71
CA LEU A 91 -6.00 -23.99 24.43
C LEU A 91 -4.97 -24.95 23.85
N VAL A 92 -5.30 -26.23 23.73
CA VAL A 92 -4.42 -27.25 23.16
C VAL A 92 -4.95 -27.64 21.79
N THR A 93 -4.15 -27.46 20.74
CA THR A 93 -4.51 -27.82 19.36
C THR A 93 -3.34 -28.53 18.66
N LEU A 94 -3.60 -29.21 17.55
CA LEU A 94 -2.53 -29.76 16.69
C LEU A 94 -1.59 -28.69 16.11
N SER A 95 -2.02 -27.43 16.00
CA SER A 95 -1.20 -26.31 15.50
C SER A 95 -0.45 -25.55 16.59
N GLY A 96 -0.63 -25.92 17.87
CA GLY A 96 0.05 -25.27 18.99
C GLY A 96 -0.75 -25.30 20.29
N THR A 97 -0.09 -24.89 21.37
CA THR A 97 -0.70 -24.74 22.71
C THR A 97 -0.56 -23.28 23.15
N PHE A 98 -1.65 -22.70 23.61
CA PHE A 98 -1.75 -21.26 23.92
C PHE A 98 -2.33 -21.09 25.32
N GLU A 99 -1.64 -20.32 26.16
CA GLU A 99 -2.01 -20.13 27.56
C GLU A 99 -2.29 -18.63 27.82
N PHE A 100 -3.36 -18.36 28.56
CA PHE A 100 -3.77 -17.01 28.98
C PHE A 100 -4.64 -17.09 30.24
N SER A 101 -4.81 -15.99 30.94
CA SER A 101 -5.61 -15.94 32.18
C SER A 101 -6.95 -15.22 32.01
N ALA A 102 -7.87 -15.43 32.96
CA ALA A 102 -9.08 -14.62 33.06
C ALA A 102 -8.75 -13.13 33.26
N ALA A 103 -7.68 -12.80 34.00
CA ALA A 103 -7.15 -11.45 34.15
C ALA A 103 -6.71 -10.85 32.80
N ASP A 104 -5.97 -11.60 31.96
CA ASP A 104 -5.57 -11.13 30.62
C ASP A 104 -6.78 -10.72 29.77
N ILE A 105 -7.86 -11.51 29.81
CA ILE A 105 -9.09 -11.22 29.04
C ILE A 105 -9.79 -9.97 29.57
N ILE A 106 -9.82 -9.75 30.88
CA ILE A 106 -10.44 -8.57 31.49
C ILE A 106 -9.63 -7.31 31.18
N GLU A 107 -8.31 -7.38 31.39
CA GLU A 107 -7.40 -6.24 31.30
C GLU A 107 -7.14 -5.82 29.86
N LYS A 108 -6.83 -6.79 28.98
CA LYS A 108 -6.46 -6.50 27.58
C LYS A 108 -7.66 -6.46 26.66
N GLY A 109 -8.71 -7.25 26.95
CA GLY A 109 -9.92 -7.37 26.14
C GLY A 109 -9.75 -8.04 24.77
N HIS A 110 -8.59 -7.88 24.13
CA HIS A 110 -8.24 -8.46 22.85
C HIS A 110 -6.72 -8.67 22.75
N PHE A 111 -6.27 -9.86 22.37
CA PHE A 111 -4.86 -10.17 22.10
C PHE A 111 -4.75 -11.40 21.19
N SER A 112 -3.59 -11.59 20.56
CA SER A 112 -3.39 -12.66 19.58
C SER A 112 -2.05 -13.37 19.74
N PHE A 113 -2.02 -14.64 19.35
CA PHE A 113 -0.85 -15.50 19.27
C PHE A 113 -0.57 -15.82 17.80
N PRO A 114 0.55 -15.37 17.21
CA PRO A 114 0.93 -15.77 15.86
C PRO A 114 1.12 -17.29 15.76
N VAL A 115 0.68 -17.89 14.66
CA VAL A 115 0.79 -19.34 14.41
C VAL A 115 1.51 -19.60 13.09
N GLY A 116 2.59 -20.38 13.19
CA GLY A 116 3.43 -20.73 12.06
C GLY A 116 4.51 -19.68 11.77
N PRO A 117 5.00 -19.61 10.52
CA PRO A 117 6.08 -18.72 10.11
C PRO A 117 5.75 -17.23 10.32
N LYS A 118 6.78 -16.40 10.52
CA LYS A 118 6.70 -14.96 10.83
C LYS A 118 5.72 -14.17 9.94
N TYR A 119 5.64 -14.50 8.65
CA TYR A 119 4.79 -13.82 7.66
C TYR A 119 3.58 -14.64 7.21
N ALA A 120 3.19 -15.67 7.96
CA ALA A 120 2.09 -16.57 7.59
C ALA A 120 0.69 -16.03 7.90
N PHE A 121 0.60 -14.86 8.56
CA PHE A 121 -0.64 -14.14 8.95
C PHE A 121 -1.61 -14.88 9.86
N CYS A 122 -1.48 -16.19 10.00
CA CYS A 122 -2.32 -17.02 10.84
C CYS A 122 -2.09 -16.68 12.32
N ALA A 123 -3.19 -16.54 13.07
CA ALA A 123 -3.14 -16.30 14.50
C ALA A 123 -4.25 -17.06 15.23
N VAL A 124 -4.11 -17.18 16.55
CA VAL A 124 -5.19 -17.41 17.50
C VAL A 124 -5.48 -16.09 18.20
N THR A 125 -6.70 -15.57 18.08
CA THR A 125 -7.13 -14.29 18.64
C THR A 125 -8.15 -14.52 19.74
N VAL A 126 -7.86 -14.05 20.95
CA VAL A 126 -8.78 -14.07 22.09
C VAL A 126 -9.42 -12.70 22.20
N CYS A 127 -10.76 -12.64 22.26
CA CYS A 127 -11.51 -11.40 22.33
C CYS A 127 -12.67 -11.52 23.32
N ARG A 128 -12.73 -10.63 24.31
CA ARG A 128 -13.85 -10.52 25.23
C ARG A 128 -15.12 -10.13 24.47
N THR A 129 -16.23 -10.80 24.74
CA THR A 129 -17.51 -10.51 24.09
C THR A 129 -17.93 -9.06 24.36
N GLY A 130 -18.36 -8.35 23.30
CA GLY A 130 -18.72 -6.93 23.36
C GLY A 130 -17.53 -5.95 23.42
N TYR A 131 -16.28 -6.43 23.48
CA TYR A 131 -15.11 -5.56 23.42
C TYR A 131 -14.73 -5.24 21.98
N LEU A 132 -14.77 -3.97 21.63
CA LEU A 132 -14.37 -3.46 20.32
C LEU A 132 -12.98 -2.85 20.45
N TRP A 133 -11.94 -3.63 20.19
CA TRP A 133 -10.54 -3.26 20.45
C TRP A 133 -10.07 -1.99 19.73
N PHE A 134 -10.69 -1.69 18.59
CA PHE A 134 -10.39 -0.52 17.76
C PHE A 134 -11.08 0.74 18.23
N ARG A 135 -12.02 0.64 19.18
CA ARG A 135 -12.88 1.74 19.56
C ARG A 135 -12.22 2.54 20.68
N PRO A 136 -11.95 3.85 20.50
CA PRO A 136 -11.30 4.64 21.52
C PRO A 136 -12.20 4.81 22.75
N ALA A 137 -11.55 4.95 23.91
CA ALA A 137 -12.22 5.38 25.12
C ALA A 137 -12.86 6.78 24.93
N PRO A 138 -14.00 7.06 25.58
CA PRO A 138 -14.59 8.40 25.61
C PRO A 138 -13.59 9.44 26.12
N ARG A 139 -13.57 10.63 25.50
CA ARG A 139 -12.85 11.79 26.06
C ARG A 139 -13.61 12.32 27.28
N GLU A 140 -12.91 13.03 28.17
CA GLU A 140 -13.46 13.53 29.43
C GLU A 140 -14.71 14.41 29.23
N GLU A 141 -14.69 15.22 28.18
CA GLU A 141 -15.76 16.13 27.76
C GLU A 141 -16.87 15.47 26.94
N GLN A 142 -16.72 14.19 26.58
CA GLN A 142 -17.69 13.46 25.75
C GLN A 142 -18.58 12.57 26.60
N LYS A 143 -19.90 12.68 26.40
CA LYS A 143 -20.83 11.66 26.88
C LYS A 143 -21.03 10.62 25.78
N VAL A 144 -20.81 9.35 26.12
CA VAL A 144 -20.92 8.23 25.19
C VAL A 144 -21.89 7.20 25.74
N PHE A 145 -22.67 6.61 24.83
CA PHE A 145 -23.50 5.44 25.07
C PHE A 145 -23.14 4.38 24.03
N GLU A 146 -22.62 3.24 24.46
CA GLU A 146 -22.45 2.07 23.61
C GLU A 146 -23.81 1.36 23.42
N ALA A 147 -23.90 0.47 22.44
CA ALA A 147 -25.11 -0.33 22.19
C ALA A 147 -25.70 -0.93 23.48
N GLY A 148 -24.87 -1.52 24.34
CA GLY A 148 -25.29 -2.13 25.60
C GLY A 148 -25.81 -1.16 26.68
N ASP A 149 -25.46 0.14 26.59
CA ASP A 149 -25.96 1.18 27.50
C ASP A 149 -27.36 1.67 27.10
N LEU A 150 -27.80 1.36 25.87
CA LEU A 150 -29.09 1.80 25.33
C LEU A 150 -30.19 0.85 25.78
N ALA A 151 -31.27 1.40 26.34
CA ALA A 151 -32.48 0.67 26.74
C ALA A 151 -33.33 0.23 25.52
N LEU A 152 -32.68 -0.47 24.59
CA LEU A 152 -33.21 -0.97 23.33
C LEU A 152 -32.92 -2.47 23.21
N PRO A 153 -33.70 -3.20 22.41
CA PRO A 153 -33.38 -4.58 22.06
C PRO A 153 -31.97 -4.67 21.46
N GLN A 154 -31.17 -5.62 21.95
CA GLN A 154 -29.82 -5.88 21.46
C GLN A 154 -29.84 -7.00 20.43
N THR A 155 -28.93 -6.94 19.46
CA THR A 155 -28.73 -7.97 18.44
C THR A 155 -27.27 -8.07 18.04
N ASN A 156 -26.86 -9.25 17.58
CA ASN A 156 -25.55 -9.46 16.99
C ASN A 156 -25.73 -9.72 15.49
N SER A 157 -25.25 -8.80 14.65
CA SER A 157 -25.24 -8.93 13.19
C SER A 157 -23.99 -8.26 12.67
N HIS A 158 -23.44 -8.73 11.55
CA HIS A 158 -22.28 -8.09 10.92
C HIS A 158 -21.12 -7.97 11.93
N ARG A 159 -20.91 -9.02 12.74
CA ARG A 159 -19.90 -9.13 13.82
C ARG A 159 -19.97 -8.06 14.91
N MET A 160 -21.07 -7.32 15.00
CA MET A 160 -21.22 -6.23 15.96
C MET A 160 -22.40 -6.46 16.88
N GLU A 161 -22.24 -6.11 18.16
CA GLU A 161 -23.36 -5.93 19.09
C GLU A 161 -24.00 -4.56 18.81
N LEU A 162 -25.31 -4.57 18.57
CA LEU A 162 -26.07 -3.42 18.08
C LEU A 162 -27.39 -3.27 18.85
N ALA A 163 -27.74 -2.02 19.16
CA ALA A 163 -29.02 -1.65 19.73
C ALA A 163 -30.01 -1.29 18.62
N VAL A 164 -31.25 -1.81 18.68
CA VAL A 164 -32.22 -1.70 17.58
C VAL A 164 -33.31 -0.68 17.90
N LEU A 165 -33.31 0.45 17.19
CA LEU A 165 -34.39 1.41 17.18
C LEU A 165 -35.36 1.12 16.04
N LYS A 166 -36.57 0.67 16.37
CA LYS A 166 -37.61 0.30 15.40
C LYS A 166 -38.08 1.49 14.54
N PRO A 167 -38.64 1.22 13.34
CA PRO A 167 -39.25 2.25 12.50
C PRO A 167 -40.29 3.10 13.24
N CYS A 168 -40.33 4.40 12.93
CA CYS A 168 -41.23 5.38 13.56
C CYS A 168 -41.23 5.41 15.09
N LYS A 169 -40.14 4.99 15.75
CA LYS A 169 -39.98 5.04 17.21
C LYS A 169 -38.89 6.02 17.62
N ASN A 170 -38.97 6.47 18.86
CA ASN A 170 -37.93 7.19 19.56
C ASN A 170 -37.49 6.42 20.80
N PHE A 171 -36.31 6.75 21.32
CA PHE A 171 -35.86 6.31 22.62
C PHE A 171 -35.14 7.44 23.34
N ASP A 172 -35.15 7.37 24.66
CA ASP A 172 -34.62 8.39 25.54
C ASP A 172 -33.25 7.97 26.09
N MET A 173 -32.30 8.91 26.11
CA MET A 173 -31.00 8.76 26.74
C MET A 173 -30.87 9.73 27.92
N PRO A 174 -30.40 9.26 29.10
CA PRO A 174 -30.15 10.13 30.24
C PRO A 174 -28.85 10.92 30.01
N LEU A 175 -28.99 12.16 29.55
CA LEU A 175 -27.87 13.06 29.22
C LEU A 175 -27.98 14.34 30.05
N SER A 176 -27.02 14.57 30.95
CA SER A 176 -26.88 15.82 31.69
C SER A 176 -25.68 16.59 31.15
N MET A 177 -25.92 17.72 30.49
CA MET A 177 -24.88 18.63 30.00
C MET A 177 -25.31 20.08 30.29
N ALA A 178 -24.47 20.81 31.03
CA ALA A 178 -24.69 22.23 31.26
C ALA A 178 -24.37 23.05 30.01
N LEU A 179 -25.11 24.14 29.82
CA LEU A 179 -24.78 25.17 28.85
C LEU A 179 -23.41 25.76 29.19
N PRO A 180 -22.42 25.75 28.26
CA PRO A 180 -21.13 26.36 28.52
C PRO A 180 -21.26 27.87 28.81
N ASP A 181 -20.62 28.34 29.88
CA ASP A 181 -20.55 29.76 30.21
C ASP A 181 -19.55 30.47 29.27
N ALA A 182 -20.04 30.92 28.12
CA ALA A 182 -19.23 31.55 27.08
C ALA A 182 -19.89 32.81 26.51
N HIS A 183 -19.24 33.96 26.70
CA HIS A 183 -19.66 35.23 26.09
C HIS A 183 -19.16 35.34 24.64
N ASN A 184 -19.95 35.96 23.77
CA ASN A 184 -19.63 36.16 22.35
C ASN A 184 -19.18 34.87 21.65
N ALA A 185 -19.85 33.75 21.94
CA ALA A 185 -19.57 32.47 21.32
C ALA A 185 -20.87 31.79 20.87
N LEU A 186 -20.74 30.91 19.88
CA LEU A 186 -21.76 29.94 19.51
C LEU A 186 -21.50 28.67 20.35
N CYS A 187 -22.48 28.29 21.17
CA CYS A 187 -22.47 27.02 21.89
C CYS A 187 -23.33 26.00 21.12
N GLU A 188 -22.72 24.90 20.71
CA GLU A 188 -23.38 23.80 20.00
C GLU A 188 -23.18 22.48 20.74
N CYS A 189 -24.11 21.56 20.58
CA CYS A 189 -23.90 20.15 20.89
C CYS A 189 -23.67 19.40 19.57
N LEU A 190 -22.57 18.67 19.51
CA LEU A 190 -22.26 17.74 18.43
C LEU A 190 -22.74 16.36 18.84
N CYS A 191 -23.69 15.80 18.08
CA CYS A 191 -24.12 14.42 18.18
C CYS A 191 -23.45 13.60 17.07
N HIS A 192 -22.84 12.47 17.44
CA HIS A 192 -22.31 11.48 16.52
C HIS A 192 -22.97 10.14 16.79
N ILE A 193 -23.61 9.59 15.75
CA ILE A 193 -24.27 8.30 15.79
C ILE A 193 -23.49 7.37 14.87
N GLN A 194 -22.95 6.28 15.42
CA GLN A 194 -22.40 5.19 14.62
C GLN A 194 -23.50 4.14 14.43
N ALA A 195 -24.01 4.00 13.22
CA ALA A 195 -25.14 3.13 12.95
C ALA A 195 -25.10 2.49 11.56
N MET A 196 -26.01 1.56 11.34
CA MET A 196 -26.34 0.98 10.04
C MET A 196 -27.85 0.69 9.96
N ILE A 197 -28.30 0.30 8.77
CA ILE A 197 -29.66 -0.23 8.56
C ILE A 197 -29.59 -1.63 8.01
N LEU A 198 -30.60 -2.44 8.33
CA LEU A 198 -30.72 -3.82 7.86
C LEU A 198 -32.17 -4.13 7.51
N LYS A 199 -32.37 -5.10 6.62
CA LYS A 199 -33.68 -5.73 6.39
C LYS A 199 -33.94 -6.71 7.53
N ALA A 200 -34.76 -6.29 8.50
CA ALA A 200 -34.93 -6.99 9.77
C ALA A 200 -35.39 -8.46 9.67
N GLU A 201 -36.07 -8.83 8.58
CA GLU A 201 -36.63 -10.18 8.38
C GLU A 201 -35.64 -11.18 7.77
N LEU A 202 -34.46 -10.71 7.32
CA LEU A 202 -33.47 -11.54 6.65
C LEU A 202 -32.31 -11.92 7.59
N PRO A 203 -31.69 -13.10 7.40
CA PRO A 203 -30.51 -13.49 8.15
C PRO A 203 -29.30 -12.60 7.84
N ASP A 204 -28.30 -12.66 8.72
CA ASP A 204 -27.03 -11.95 8.53
C ASP A 204 -26.34 -12.39 7.22
N GLY A 205 -25.93 -11.42 6.41
CA GLY A 205 -25.39 -11.65 5.06
C GLY A 205 -26.42 -11.60 3.92
N GLU A 206 -27.71 -11.62 4.22
CA GLU A 206 -28.79 -11.37 3.24
C GLU A 206 -29.55 -10.06 3.55
N ASN A 207 -29.41 -9.57 4.78
CA ASN A 207 -30.13 -8.42 5.32
C ASN A 207 -29.60 -7.03 4.90
N HIS A 208 -28.83 -6.95 3.82
CA HIS A 208 -28.24 -5.70 3.32
C HIS A 208 -29.34 -4.71 2.88
N ALA A 209 -29.18 -3.45 3.27
CA ALA A 209 -30.12 -2.38 2.98
C ALA A 209 -29.42 -1.10 2.52
N LYS A 210 -30.13 -0.34 1.69
CA LYS A 210 -29.75 1.00 1.24
C LYS A 210 -30.99 1.87 1.30
N ALA A 211 -30.95 2.95 2.08
CA ALA A 211 -32.08 3.86 2.22
C ALA A 211 -31.65 5.19 2.83
N GLU A 212 -32.39 6.23 2.50
CA GLU A 212 -32.36 7.50 3.22
C GLU A 212 -33.18 7.38 4.51
N ILE A 213 -32.55 7.66 5.65
CA ILE A 213 -33.16 7.51 6.96
C ILE A 213 -33.31 8.90 7.58
N PRO A 214 -34.53 9.46 7.61
CA PRO A 214 -34.80 10.68 8.35
C PRO A 214 -34.78 10.41 9.86
N MET A 215 -34.06 11.25 10.59
CA MET A 215 -33.89 11.19 12.04
C MET A 215 -34.17 12.55 12.68
N GLU A 216 -34.63 12.53 13.92
CA GLU A 216 -34.84 13.72 14.74
C GLU A 216 -34.16 13.57 16.09
N LEU A 217 -33.50 14.63 16.55
CA LEU A 217 -33.02 14.77 17.92
C LEU A 217 -33.94 15.71 18.69
N LEU A 218 -34.37 15.28 19.86
CA LEU A 218 -35.23 16.04 20.76
C LEU A 218 -34.50 16.29 22.07
N VAL A 219 -34.36 17.55 22.48
CA VAL A 219 -33.82 17.93 23.80
C VAL A 219 -34.98 18.37 24.68
N ASN A 220 -35.08 17.78 25.87
CA ASN A 220 -36.14 18.06 26.83
C ASN A 220 -37.55 18.01 26.19
N GLY A 221 -37.76 17.12 25.20
CA GLY A 221 -39.02 16.92 24.48
C GLY A 221 -39.26 17.81 23.25
N LYS A 222 -38.36 18.76 22.94
CA LYS A 222 -38.46 19.64 21.76
C LYS A 222 -37.47 19.20 20.67
N THR A 223 -37.93 19.09 19.42
CA THR A 223 -37.03 18.83 18.28
C THR A 223 -36.03 19.97 18.11
N VAL A 224 -34.74 19.64 18.21
CA VAL A 224 -33.61 20.58 18.04
C VAL A 224 -32.87 20.36 16.74
N SER A 225 -32.99 19.17 16.14
CA SER A 225 -32.37 18.85 14.85
C SER A 225 -33.20 17.81 14.09
N SER A 226 -33.32 17.99 12.78
CA SER A 226 -33.88 17.03 11.84
C SER A 226 -32.92 16.88 10.68
N PHE A 227 -32.49 15.66 10.41
CA PHE A 227 -31.48 15.35 9.39
C PHE A 227 -31.77 14.01 8.75
N THR A 228 -31.23 13.78 7.57
CA THR A 228 -31.35 12.52 6.85
C THR A 228 -29.95 12.00 6.55
N HIS A 229 -29.76 10.68 6.58
CA HIS A 229 -28.51 10.05 6.15
C HIS A 229 -28.80 8.92 5.19
N TYR A 230 -28.04 8.82 4.10
CA TYR A 230 -28.13 7.70 3.17
C TYR A 230 -27.19 6.57 3.61
N PHE A 231 -27.76 5.51 4.19
CA PHE A 231 -27.00 4.32 4.58
C PHE A 231 -26.82 3.36 3.41
N ARG A 232 -25.68 2.65 3.39
CA ARG A 232 -25.21 1.93 2.20
C ARG A 232 -24.72 0.53 2.51
N SER A 233 -24.68 -0.27 1.45
CA SER A 233 -23.95 -1.53 1.39
C SER A 233 -22.97 -1.54 0.22
N HIS A 234 -21.81 -2.12 0.45
CA HIS A 234 -20.74 -2.31 -0.54
C HIS A 234 -20.93 -3.65 -1.25
N ASP A 235 -20.91 -3.63 -2.59
CA ASP A 235 -21.04 -4.77 -3.50
C ASP A 235 -22.23 -5.71 -3.26
N GLY A 236 -23.24 -5.23 -2.53
CA GLY A 236 -24.43 -6.03 -2.18
C GLY A 236 -24.16 -7.11 -1.14
N THR A 237 -22.94 -7.22 -0.62
CA THR A 237 -22.47 -8.29 0.26
C THR A 237 -21.96 -7.80 1.61
N VAL A 238 -21.76 -6.49 1.79
CA VAL A 238 -21.25 -5.93 3.05
C VAL A 238 -22.07 -4.72 3.46
N GLN A 239 -22.75 -4.80 4.61
CA GLN A 239 -23.42 -3.62 5.19
C GLN A 239 -22.37 -2.75 5.87
N MET A 240 -22.39 -1.45 5.58
CA MET A 240 -21.49 -0.47 6.17
C MET A 240 -22.00 0.00 7.53
N LEU A 241 -21.09 0.19 8.48
CA LEU A 241 -21.30 1.07 9.63
C LEU A 241 -20.89 2.47 9.21
N GLU A 242 -21.74 3.44 9.48
CA GLU A 242 -21.51 4.82 9.06
C GLU A 242 -21.63 5.78 10.25
N GLY A 243 -20.83 6.84 10.22
CA GLY A 243 -20.92 7.94 11.17
C GLY A 243 -21.92 8.97 10.66
N VAL A 244 -22.99 9.20 11.42
CA VAL A 244 -23.99 10.23 11.18
C VAL A 244 -23.77 11.35 12.18
N TRP A 245 -23.60 12.57 11.67
CA TRP A 245 -23.30 13.74 12.49
C TRP A 245 -24.46 14.72 12.44
N ALA A 246 -24.86 15.21 13.60
CA ALA A 246 -25.81 16.30 13.74
C ALA A 246 -25.25 17.33 14.71
N ARG A 247 -25.51 18.60 14.42
CA ARG A 247 -25.17 19.72 15.30
C ARG A 247 -26.44 20.53 15.58
N PHE A 248 -26.55 21.05 16.79
CA PHE A 248 -27.64 21.95 17.16
C PHE A 248 -27.19 22.94 18.23
N PRO A 249 -27.74 24.17 18.23
CA PRO A 249 -27.42 25.17 19.25
C PRO A 249 -27.85 24.70 20.64
N MET A 250 -27.00 24.98 21.63
CA MET A 250 -27.34 24.82 23.04
C MET A 250 -27.81 26.17 23.58
N ASP A 251 -29.12 26.31 23.81
CA ASP A 251 -29.72 27.52 24.38
C ASP A 251 -30.07 27.37 25.87
N ALA A 252 -29.97 26.16 26.40
CA ALA A 252 -30.26 25.79 27.79
C ALA A 252 -29.53 24.48 28.15
N ASP A 253 -29.52 24.14 29.43
CA ASP A 253 -29.03 22.85 29.91
C ASP A 253 -29.80 21.68 29.26
N ILE A 254 -29.06 20.64 28.91
CA ILE A 254 -29.62 19.39 28.40
C ILE A 254 -29.78 18.46 29.60
N GLU A 255 -31.02 18.12 29.94
CA GLU A 255 -31.34 17.14 31.00
C GLU A 255 -31.71 15.77 30.42
N LYS A 256 -32.23 15.77 29.19
CA LYS A 256 -32.68 14.58 28.48
C LYS A 256 -32.59 14.78 26.98
N ILE A 257 -32.16 13.75 26.27
CA ILE A 257 -32.17 13.72 24.81
C ILE A 257 -32.86 12.46 24.28
N SER A 258 -33.62 12.60 23.20
CA SER A 258 -34.27 11.50 22.50
C SER A 258 -33.83 11.45 21.04
N LEU A 259 -33.51 10.26 20.54
CA LEU A 259 -33.28 10.01 19.12
C LEU A 259 -34.51 9.30 18.54
N LYS A 260 -35.07 9.87 17.47
CA LYS A 260 -36.21 9.31 16.74
C LYS A 260 -35.78 8.85 15.35
N ASN A 261 -36.14 7.62 15.02
CA ASN A 261 -36.11 7.11 13.65
C ASN A 261 -37.47 7.43 13.00
N SER A 262 -37.49 8.37 12.06
CA SER A 262 -38.70 8.78 11.35
C SER A 262 -38.97 7.93 10.10
N ASN A 263 -38.08 6.99 9.75
CA ASN A 263 -38.29 6.09 8.63
C ASN A 263 -39.40 5.05 8.95
N PRO A 264 -40.31 4.74 8.00
CA PRO A 264 -41.40 3.79 8.21
C PRO A 264 -40.99 2.32 8.03
N ASP A 265 -39.92 2.04 7.29
CA ASP A 265 -39.61 0.70 6.79
C ASP A 265 -38.39 0.08 7.50
N TYR A 266 -37.36 0.88 7.76
CA TYR A 266 -36.06 0.38 8.22
C TYR A 266 -35.77 0.71 9.69
N PRO A 267 -35.40 -0.28 10.52
CA PRO A 267 -34.85 -0.02 11.83
C PRO A 267 -33.45 0.59 11.73
N LEU A 268 -33.08 1.36 12.75
CA LEU A 268 -31.72 1.87 12.93
C LEU A 268 -30.98 0.96 13.92
N TYR A 269 -29.85 0.40 13.48
CA TYR A 269 -28.99 -0.45 14.30
C TYR A 269 -27.80 0.38 14.77
N ILE A 270 -27.80 0.71 16.06
CA ILE A 270 -26.90 1.68 16.66
C ILE A 270 -25.78 0.95 17.39
N SER A 271 -24.55 1.28 17.07
CA SER A 271 -23.37 0.77 17.78
C SER A 271 -22.91 1.70 18.89
N ARG A 272 -22.95 3.01 18.66
CA ARG A 272 -22.52 4.04 19.61
C ARG A 272 -23.23 5.36 19.32
N VAL A 273 -23.57 6.09 20.37
CA VAL A 273 -23.97 7.50 20.28
C VAL A 273 -23.06 8.32 21.19
N SER A 274 -22.52 9.43 20.69
CA SER A 274 -21.73 10.35 21.50
C SER A 274 -22.19 11.79 21.35
N PHE A 275 -22.03 12.55 22.45
CA PHE A 275 -22.37 13.95 22.57
C PHE A 275 -21.17 14.72 23.10
N GLU A 276 -20.90 15.89 22.51
CA GLU A 276 -19.82 16.80 22.90
C GLU A 276 -20.30 18.23 22.80
N SER A 277 -20.05 19.06 23.80
CA SER A 277 -20.27 20.51 23.68
C SER A 277 -19.12 21.15 22.91
N LYS A 278 -19.46 22.01 21.95
CA LYS A 278 -18.52 22.78 21.16
C LYS A 278 -18.81 24.26 21.35
N VAL A 279 -17.79 25.01 21.72
CA VAL A 279 -17.85 26.47 21.85
C VAL A 279 -17.00 27.07 20.75
N THR A 280 -17.61 27.86 19.86
CA THR A 280 -16.92 28.58 18.80
C THR A 280 -17.00 30.08 19.07
N LYS A 281 -15.88 30.73 19.37
CA LYS A 281 -15.85 32.16 19.72
C LYS A 281 -16.00 33.03 18.47
N HIS A 282 -16.60 34.21 18.64
CA HIS A 282 -16.55 35.24 17.61
C HIS A 282 -15.09 35.60 17.29
N LEU A 283 -14.76 35.73 16.00
CA LEU A 283 -13.40 35.92 15.47
C LEU A 283 -12.45 34.74 15.65
N GLN A 284 -12.92 33.58 16.13
CA GLN A 284 -12.08 32.38 16.21
C GLN A 284 -11.57 31.99 14.83
N MET A 285 -10.26 31.80 14.72
CA MET A 285 -9.61 31.38 13.48
C MET A 285 -9.25 29.90 13.47
N THR A 286 -9.35 29.28 12.29
CA THR A 286 -8.73 27.98 11.99
C THR A 286 -7.68 28.18 10.93
N LEU A 287 -6.44 27.80 11.23
CA LEU A 287 -5.29 27.92 10.34
C LEU A 287 -4.72 26.53 10.02
N PRO A 288 -4.01 26.37 8.89
CA PRO A 288 -3.29 25.14 8.60
C PRO A 288 -2.29 24.78 9.72
N PRO A 289 -2.11 23.48 10.05
CA PRO A 289 -1.21 23.06 11.14
C PRO A 289 0.27 23.38 10.87
N TRP A 290 0.64 23.49 9.59
CA TRP A 290 1.97 23.86 9.12
C TRP A 290 1.89 24.46 7.71
N ALA A 291 2.95 25.13 7.27
CA ALA A 291 3.04 25.71 5.93
C ALA A 291 4.47 25.73 5.36
N LEU A 292 4.60 25.94 4.05
CA LEU A 292 5.82 26.31 3.35
C LEU A 292 5.83 27.82 3.10
N ALA A 293 6.99 28.47 3.27
CA ALA A 293 7.15 29.87 2.97
C ALA A 293 6.90 30.15 1.47
N GLY A 294 6.10 31.17 1.19
CA GLY A 294 5.71 31.58 -0.15
C GLY A 294 4.50 30.84 -0.75
N GLU A 295 4.00 29.78 -0.11
CA GLU A 295 2.78 29.10 -0.59
C GLU A 295 1.52 29.95 -0.30
N THR A 296 0.48 29.75 -1.10
CA THR A 296 -0.84 30.38 -0.85
C THR A 296 -1.61 29.52 0.14
N LEU A 297 -2.07 30.14 1.22
CA LEU A 297 -2.76 29.49 2.33
C LEU A 297 -4.20 30.02 2.43
N VAL A 298 -5.08 29.17 2.93
CA VAL A 298 -6.47 29.54 3.24
C VAL A 298 -6.67 29.41 4.76
N GLY A 299 -7.05 30.52 5.39
CA GLY A 299 -7.49 30.57 6.78
C GLY A 299 -9.01 30.68 6.84
N LYS A 300 -9.61 30.26 7.96
CA LYS A 300 -11.03 30.48 8.23
C LYS A 300 -11.20 31.29 9.49
N ILE A 301 -12.19 32.18 9.52
CA ILE A 301 -12.58 32.96 10.69
C ILE A 301 -14.10 32.85 10.91
N PHE A 302 -14.50 32.63 12.16
CA PHE A 302 -15.89 32.47 12.53
C PHE A 302 -16.52 33.81 12.95
N ALA A 303 -17.72 34.11 12.47
CA ALA A 303 -18.49 35.28 12.86
C ALA A 303 -19.90 34.93 13.37
N LEU A 304 -20.35 35.61 14.43
CA LEU A 304 -21.72 35.45 14.96
C LEU A 304 -22.72 36.35 14.23
N HIS A 305 -22.27 37.52 13.81
CA HIS A 305 -23.04 38.53 13.10
C HIS A 305 -22.17 39.13 11.99
N ASN A 306 -22.79 39.93 11.12
CA ASN A 306 -22.04 40.72 10.15
C ASN A 306 -21.08 41.67 10.88
N GLU A 307 -19.82 41.69 10.47
CA GLU A 307 -18.81 42.57 11.06
C GLU A 307 -17.65 42.76 10.09
N THR A 308 -17.06 43.96 10.04
CA THR A 308 -15.81 44.19 9.31
C THR A 308 -14.63 43.93 10.25
N VAL A 309 -13.81 42.95 9.91
CA VAL A 309 -12.63 42.55 10.68
C VAL A 309 -11.34 43.03 10.01
N LYS A 310 -10.34 43.36 10.83
CA LYS A 310 -8.95 43.51 10.40
C LYS A 310 -8.18 42.25 10.78
N ILE A 311 -7.65 41.54 9.77
CA ILE A 311 -6.78 40.38 9.96
C ILE A 311 -5.33 40.83 9.73
N GLN A 312 -4.49 40.64 10.74
CA GLN A 312 -3.07 40.94 10.71
C GLN A 312 -2.29 39.62 10.59
N THR A 313 -1.51 39.49 9.52
CA THR A 313 -0.45 38.48 9.41
C THR A 313 0.91 39.16 9.62
N PRO A 314 2.02 38.40 9.73
CA PRO A 314 3.35 38.99 9.76
C PRO A 314 3.66 39.87 8.55
N ASP A 315 3.12 39.51 7.37
CA ASP A 315 3.50 40.12 6.10
C ASP A 315 2.45 41.08 5.54
N ALA A 316 1.21 41.03 6.05
CA ALA A 316 0.10 41.79 5.47
C ALA A 316 -0.98 42.17 6.49
N VAL A 317 -1.76 43.17 6.11
CA VAL A 317 -2.98 43.58 6.79
C VAL A 317 -4.13 43.48 5.80
N MET A 318 -5.16 42.73 6.18
CA MET A 318 -6.35 42.53 5.36
C MET A 318 -7.57 43.10 6.09
N LYS A 319 -8.49 43.68 5.33
CA LYS A 319 -9.84 44.01 5.81
C LYS A 319 -10.82 43.10 5.09
N MET A 320 -11.74 42.52 5.84
CA MET A 320 -12.72 41.58 5.32
C MET A 320 -14.07 41.84 5.98
N ASP A 321 -15.14 41.83 5.19
CA ASP A 321 -16.50 41.81 5.71
C ASP A 321 -16.89 40.36 5.99
N LEU A 322 -17.20 40.06 7.24
CA LEU A 322 -17.63 38.75 7.69
C LEU A 322 -19.15 38.65 7.61
N SER A 323 -19.63 37.49 7.17
CA SER A 323 -21.02 37.06 7.32
C SER A 323 -21.14 36.02 8.43
N PRO A 324 -22.30 35.83 9.08
CA PRO A 324 -22.48 34.78 10.07
C PRO A 324 -21.99 33.40 9.58
N GLY A 325 -21.23 32.70 10.42
CA GLY A 325 -20.60 31.42 10.10
C GLY A 325 -19.10 31.53 9.81
N TRP A 326 -18.55 30.49 9.16
CA TRP A 326 -17.14 30.43 8.78
C TRP A 326 -16.90 31.17 7.47
N ASN A 327 -15.95 32.11 7.48
CA ASN A 327 -15.53 32.90 6.34
C ASN A 327 -14.08 32.57 6.00
N GLU A 328 -13.76 32.48 4.71
CA GLU A 328 -12.42 32.15 4.23
C GLU A 328 -11.63 33.38 3.80
N PHE A 329 -10.34 33.41 4.12
CA PHE A 329 -9.41 34.43 3.65
C PHE A 329 -8.12 33.79 3.17
N GLU A 330 -7.58 34.31 2.07
CA GLU A 330 -6.29 33.87 1.53
C GLU A 330 -5.15 34.72 2.09
N PHE A 331 -4.02 34.09 2.38
CA PHE A 331 -2.82 34.79 2.83
C PHE A 331 -1.56 34.04 2.40
N ARG A 332 -0.40 34.69 2.57
CA ARG A 332 0.93 34.11 2.35
C ARG A 332 1.82 34.46 3.52
N LEU A 333 2.78 33.58 3.78
CA LEU A 333 3.85 33.81 4.74
C LEU A 333 5.18 33.76 3.99
N THR A 334 5.95 34.85 3.98
CA THR A 334 7.21 34.94 3.22
C THR A 334 8.41 34.40 3.99
N GLU A 335 8.33 34.40 5.32
CA GLU A 335 9.40 33.97 6.20
C GLU A 335 9.02 32.69 6.95
N ALA A 336 10.03 31.86 7.21
CA ALA A 336 9.88 30.67 8.02
C ALA A 336 9.85 31.02 9.52
N GLY A 337 9.20 30.20 10.33
CA GLY A 337 9.03 30.50 11.76
C GLY A 337 8.26 29.43 12.53
N ARG A 338 8.29 29.54 13.87
CA ARG A 338 7.52 28.69 14.79
C ARG A 338 6.44 29.52 15.47
N ASN A 339 5.29 28.90 15.72
CA ASN A 339 4.12 29.55 16.33
C ASN A 339 3.85 30.92 15.69
N VAL A 340 3.78 30.93 14.35
CA VAL A 340 3.60 32.16 13.59
C VAL A 340 2.20 32.70 13.84
N LYS A 341 2.15 33.88 14.46
CA LYS A 341 0.93 34.51 14.95
C LYS A 341 0.16 35.23 13.84
N LEU A 342 -1.15 35.02 13.80
CA LEU A 342 -2.12 35.86 13.13
C LEU A 342 -3.08 36.42 14.18
N SER A 343 -3.51 37.66 14.03
CA SER A 343 -4.55 38.24 14.87
C SER A 343 -5.72 38.80 14.06
N ALA A 344 -6.92 38.66 14.60
CA ALA A 344 -8.15 39.20 14.05
C ALA A 344 -8.72 40.20 15.05
N SER A 345 -9.09 41.39 14.58
CA SER A 345 -9.60 42.46 15.44
C SER A 345 -10.83 43.15 14.84
N ALA A 346 -11.84 43.38 15.70
CA ALA A 346 -13.03 44.16 15.38
C ALA A 346 -13.44 44.99 16.61
N GLY A 347 -13.36 46.32 16.49
CA GLY A 347 -13.60 47.23 17.62
C GLY A 347 -12.62 47.00 18.77
N LYS A 348 -13.13 46.48 19.90
CA LYS A 348 -12.34 46.12 21.10
C LYS A 348 -12.04 44.62 21.23
N LEU A 349 -12.58 43.79 20.33
CA LEU A 349 -12.37 42.36 20.33
C LEU A 349 -11.10 42.02 19.54
N GLU A 350 -10.28 41.13 20.09
CA GLU A 350 -9.07 40.61 19.46
C GLU A 350 -8.97 39.10 19.75
N GLU A 351 -8.71 38.31 18.71
CA GLU A 351 -8.46 36.87 18.80
C GLU A 351 -7.16 36.54 18.05
N GLU A 352 -6.43 35.54 18.55
CA GLU A 352 -5.14 35.12 17.99
C GLU A 352 -5.20 33.65 17.58
N ALA A 353 -4.50 33.32 16.49
CA ALA A 353 -4.27 31.94 16.07
C ALA A 353 -2.84 31.77 15.55
N PHE A 354 -2.36 30.53 15.56
CA PHE A 354 -0.96 30.23 15.30
C PHE A 354 -0.82 29.10 14.28
N ILE A 355 0.09 29.28 13.32
CA ILE A 355 0.63 28.18 12.54
C ILE A 355 1.83 27.62 13.31
N LYS A 356 1.79 26.33 13.67
CA LYS A 356 2.81 25.69 14.51
C LYS A 356 4.20 25.84 13.90
N THR A 357 4.34 25.64 12.59
CA THR A 357 5.61 25.77 11.88
C THR A 357 5.43 26.17 10.42
N VAL A 358 6.27 27.09 9.96
CA VAL A 358 6.44 27.48 8.55
C VAL A 358 7.86 27.13 8.13
N TYR A 359 8.01 26.34 7.07
CA TYR A 359 9.30 25.85 6.58
C TYR A 359 9.77 26.64 5.35
N ALA A 360 11.05 27.01 5.29
CA ALA A 360 11.65 27.66 4.12
C ALA A 360 12.16 26.64 3.09
N LEU A 361 11.25 25.80 2.57
CA LEU A 361 11.56 24.75 1.61
C LEU A 361 10.82 24.95 0.30
N LYS A 362 11.47 24.54 -0.79
CA LYS A 362 10.81 24.39 -2.08
C LYS A 362 10.19 23.00 -2.16
N ASP A 363 9.00 22.95 -2.73
CA ASP A 363 8.30 21.70 -2.97
C ASP A 363 9.05 20.83 -4.01
N GLU A 364 8.74 19.53 -4.00
CA GLU A 364 9.20 18.62 -5.04
C GLU A 364 8.63 19.02 -6.41
N THR A 365 9.37 18.75 -7.48
CA THR A 365 8.93 19.05 -8.86
C THR A 365 9.02 17.80 -9.74
N PRO A 366 7.89 17.30 -10.28
CA PRO A 366 6.52 17.76 -10.04
C PRO A 366 6.08 17.55 -8.59
N GLU A 367 5.06 18.28 -8.16
CA GLU A 367 4.51 18.19 -6.81
C GLU A 367 4.01 16.77 -6.52
N LEU A 368 4.40 16.20 -5.38
CA LEU A 368 3.88 14.89 -4.96
C LEU A 368 2.39 14.99 -4.59
N MET A 369 1.60 14.11 -5.18
CA MET A 369 0.17 13.95 -4.90
C MET A 369 -0.06 12.92 -3.79
N VAL A 370 -0.62 13.33 -2.65
CA VAL A 370 -0.93 12.45 -1.51
C VAL A 370 -2.41 12.59 -1.16
N GLY A 371 -3.10 11.47 -0.95
CA GLY A 371 -4.52 11.54 -0.65
C GLY A 371 -5.23 10.21 -0.44
N TYR A 372 -6.49 10.17 -0.87
CA TYR A 372 -7.38 9.03 -0.71
C TYR A 372 -8.46 9.02 -1.80
N ASP A 373 -9.11 7.86 -1.94
CA ASP A 373 -10.28 7.65 -2.77
C ASP A 373 -11.57 7.64 -1.95
N MET A 374 -12.65 8.05 -2.60
CA MET A 374 -13.98 8.28 -2.07
C MET A 374 -14.98 7.17 -2.43
N THR A 375 -14.50 6.04 -2.93
CA THR A 375 -15.19 4.74 -3.08
C THR A 375 -16.39 4.52 -2.16
N VAL A 376 -16.15 4.72 -0.87
CA VAL A 376 -17.09 4.40 0.21
C VAL A 376 -17.58 5.64 0.94
N VAL A 377 -17.54 6.81 0.31
CA VAL A 377 -18.09 8.08 0.81
C VAL A 377 -19.49 8.30 0.19
N PRO A 378 -20.52 8.70 0.96
CA PRO A 378 -21.82 9.03 0.40
C PRO A 378 -21.71 10.33 -0.39
N HIS A 379 -22.08 10.28 -1.67
CA HIS A 379 -22.17 11.46 -2.52
C HIS A 379 -23.60 12.02 -2.50
N ASP A 380 -24.09 12.39 -1.32
CA ASP A 380 -25.44 12.87 -1.10
C ASP A 380 -25.49 14.38 -0.79
N LYS A 381 -26.70 14.92 -0.63
CA LYS A 381 -26.95 16.34 -0.35
C LYS A 381 -26.72 16.73 1.10
N ASN A 382 -26.28 15.81 1.97
CA ASN A 382 -26.12 16.08 3.40
C ASN A 382 -24.81 16.82 3.73
N GLY A 383 -24.03 17.21 2.70
CA GLY A 383 -22.82 18.02 2.83
C GLY A 383 -21.60 17.26 3.33
N PHE A 384 -21.67 15.93 3.40
CA PHE A 384 -20.56 15.10 3.88
C PHE A 384 -19.32 15.21 2.98
N MET A 385 -19.54 15.23 1.67
CA MET A 385 -18.48 15.43 0.70
C MET A 385 -17.82 16.81 0.83
N ASP A 386 -18.61 17.86 1.09
CA ASP A 386 -18.10 19.21 1.33
C ASP A 386 -17.27 19.29 2.59
N TRP A 387 -17.76 18.65 3.66
CA TRP A 387 -17.01 18.53 4.89
C TRP A 387 -15.67 17.82 4.64
N LEU A 388 -15.64 16.76 3.83
CA LEU A 388 -14.42 15.99 3.55
C LEU A 388 -13.39 16.81 2.78
N LEU A 389 -13.82 17.56 1.78
CA LEU A 389 -12.95 18.47 1.03
C LEU A 389 -12.41 19.58 1.95
N ASP A 390 -13.27 20.18 2.77
CA ASP A 390 -12.89 21.21 3.75
C ASP A 390 -11.96 20.64 4.83
N TYR A 391 -12.20 19.41 5.30
CA TYR A 391 -11.34 18.70 6.25
C TYR A 391 -9.97 18.42 5.64
N THR A 392 -9.94 17.96 4.39
CA THR A 392 -8.70 17.69 3.64
C THR A 392 -7.86 18.95 3.54
N SER A 393 -8.48 20.07 3.15
CA SER A 393 -7.81 21.38 3.06
C SER A 393 -7.31 21.88 4.42
N ARG A 394 -8.20 22.00 5.42
CA ARG A 394 -7.86 22.57 6.74
C ARG A 394 -6.83 21.75 7.52
N THR A 395 -6.96 20.43 7.49
CA THR A 395 -6.06 19.55 8.27
C THR A 395 -4.79 19.18 7.53
N ARG A 396 -4.68 19.58 6.26
CA ARG A 396 -3.63 19.13 5.33
C ARG A 396 -3.51 17.61 5.33
N LEU A 397 -4.65 16.92 5.18
CA LEU A 397 -4.69 15.45 5.02
C LEU A 397 -3.87 14.99 3.81
N GLY A 398 -3.85 15.82 2.77
CA GLY A 398 -3.12 15.63 1.54
C GLY A 398 -3.46 16.76 0.59
N ASN A 399 -3.07 16.62 -0.67
CA ASN A 399 -3.40 17.53 -1.76
C ASN A 399 -4.11 16.81 -2.91
N THR A 400 -4.58 15.58 -2.71
CA THR A 400 -5.24 14.78 -3.76
C THR A 400 -6.50 14.12 -3.25
N VAL A 401 -7.54 14.10 -4.07
CA VAL A 401 -8.79 13.38 -3.82
C VAL A 401 -9.20 12.64 -5.09
N VAL A 402 -9.43 11.34 -4.98
CA VAL A 402 -9.93 10.52 -6.08
C VAL A 402 -11.44 10.41 -5.96
N PHE A 403 -12.13 10.92 -6.97
CA PHE A 403 -13.56 10.78 -7.05
C PHE A 403 -13.85 9.52 -7.84
N ARG A 404 -14.41 8.51 -7.17
CA ARG A 404 -14.88 7.24 -7.75
C ARG A 404 -16.37 7.10 -7.48
N ASN A 405 -17.19 6.95 -8.52
CA ASN A 405 -18.64 6.84 -8.37
C ASN A 405 -19.09 5.37 -8.45
N PHE A 406 -19.73 4.88 -7.39
CA PHE A 406 -20.22 3.50 -7.32
C PHE A 406 -21.71 3.30 -7.53
N ARG A 407 -22.58 4.31 -7.31
CA ARG A 407 -24.02 4.35 -7.69
C ARG A 407 -24.73 5.58 -7.10
N ASN A 408 -25.74 6.06 -7.85
CA ASN A 408 -26.39 7.37 -7.84
C ASN A 408 -25.41 8.50 -8.18
N ALA A 409 -25.47 8.97 -9.43
CA ALA A 409 -24.67 10.10 -9.85
C ALA A 409 -25.06 11.33 -9.02
N PRO A 410 -24.08 12.04 -8.42
CA PRO A 410 -24.28 13.37 -7.87
C PRO A 410 -24.96 14.29 -8.88
N SER A 411 -25.63 15.33 -8.39
CA SER A 411 -26.16 16.36 -9.29
C SER A 411 -25.02 17.09 -10.02
N GLU A 412 -25.31 17.68 -11.18
CA GLU A 412 -24.32 18.51 -11.88
C GLU A 412 -23.84 19.68 -11.02
N ASP A 413 -24.73 20.25 -10.20
CA ASP A 413 -24.40 21.32 -9.26
C ASP A 413 -23.40 20.85 -8.19
N ASP A 414 -23.57 19.64 -7.67
CA ASP A 414 -22.63 19.04 -6.71
C ASP A 414 -21.26 18.84 -7.34
N PHE A 415 -21.22 18.25 -8.54
CA PHE A 415 -19.98 18.05 -9.27
C PHE A 415 -19.26 19.36 -9.57
N LYS A 416 -19.99 20.37 -10.05
CA LYS A 416 -19.42 21.69 -10.33
C LYS A 416 -18.84 22.30 -9.05
N ARG A 417 -19.61 22.29 -7.96
CA ARG A 417 -19.22 22.85 -6.67
C ARG A 417 -17.98 22.17 -6.09
N TRP A 418 -17.90 20.84 -6.14
CA TRP A 418 -16.73 20.10 -5.66
C TRP A 418 -15.49 20.33 -6.53
N GLY A 419 -15.65 20.38 -7.87
CA GLY A 419 -14.55 20.73 -8.77
C GLY A 419 -14.03 22.14 -8.53
N GLU A 420 -14.93 23.12 -8.37
CA GLU A 420 -14.58 24.50 -8.04
C GLU A 420 -13.88 24.61 -6.68
N PHE A 421 -14.32 23.83 -5.69
CA PHE A 421 -13.65 23.72 -4.39
C PHE A 421 -12.23 23.16 -4.56
N CYS A 422 -12.06 22.05 -5.29
CA CYS A 422 -10.74 21.47 -5.55
C CYS A 422 -9.79 22.49 -6.19
N ARG A 423 -10.26 23.23 -7.20
CA ARG A 423 -9.48 24.29 -7.85
C ARG A 423 -9.11 25.41 -6.89
N LYS A 424 -10.08 25.94 -6.14
CA LYS A 424 -9.87 27.03 -5.17
C LYS A 424 -8.86 26.64 -4.08
N HIS A 425 -8.97 25.41 -3.56
CA HIS A 425 -8.15 24.92 -2.45
C HIS A 425 -6.90 24.15 -2.92
N ARG A 426 -6.60 24.17 -4.22
CA ARG A 426 -5.41 23.55 -4.83
C ARG A 426 -5.30 22.04 -4.55
N ILE A 427 -6.43 21.35 -4.58
CA ILE A 427 -6.54 19.89 -4.39
C ILE A 427 -6.61 19.23 -5.76
N TYR A 428 -5.64 18.40 -6.09
CA TYR A 428 -5.66 17.58 -7.30
C TYR A 428 -6.81 16.58 -7.25
N ALA A 429 -7.56 16.49 -8.33
CA ALA A 429 -8.69 15.59 -8.49
C ALA A 429 -8.41 14.52 -9.55
N GLN A 430 -8.98 13.34 -9.35
CA GLN A 430 -9.11 12.31 -10.40
C GLN A 430 -10.58 11.99 -10.64
N SER A 431 -10.96 11.78 -11.89
CA SER A 431 -12.30 11.30 -12.27
C SER A 431 -12.24 9.83 -12.67
N VAL A 432 -12.66 8.96 -11.75
CA VAL A 432 -12.54 7.51 -11.89
C VAL A 432 -13.93 6.88 -12.07
N ASN A 433 -14.08 6.07 -13.13
CA ASN A 433 -15.31 5.35 -13.52
C ASN A 433 -16.53 6.20 -13.95
N PHE A 434 -16.46 7.53 -13.96
CA PHE A 434 -17.58 8.39 -14.43
C PHE A 434 -17.15 9.59 -15.29
N HIS A 435 -15.94 9.53 -15.85
CA HIS A 435 -15.32 10.63 -16.61
C HIS A 435 -16.06 11.04 -17.89
N GLN A 436 -17.13 10.34 -18.29
CA GLN A 436 -17.96 10.78 -19.41
C GLN A 436 -18.77 12.05 -19.08
N ASN A 437 -18.95 12.38 -17.79
CA ASN A 437 -19.50 13.66 -17.37
C ASN A 437 -18.38 14.71 -17.28
N ASP A 438 -18.45 15.76 -18.10
CA ASP A 438 -17.42 16.80 -18.19
C ASP A 438 -17.61 17.96 -17.19
N THR A 439 -18.69 17.98 -16.41
CA THR A 439 -18.98 19.05 -15.44
C THR A 439 -17.92 19.11 -14.34
N PHE A 440 -17.61 17.98 -13.72
CA PHE A 440 -16.57 17.90 -12.70
C PHE A 440 -15.16 18.19 -13.26
N PRO A 441 -14.71 17.53 -14.35
CA PRO A 441 -13.46 17.87 -15.03
C PRO A 441 -13.28 19.35 -15.34
N ARG A 442 -14.30 20.00 -15.93
CA ARG A 442 -14.24 21.43 -16.28
C ARG A 442 -14.17 22.33 -15.05
N ALA A 443 -14.90 21.99 -13.99
CA ALA A 443 -14.90 22.76 -12.74
C ALA A 443 -13.56 22.66 -11.99
N ALA A 444 -12.94 21.48 -11.98
CA ALA A 444 -11.63 21.25 -11.37
C ALA A 444 -10.48 21.93 -12.15
N GLY A 445 -10.63 22.14 -13.46
CA GLY A 445 -9.67 22.88 -14.28
C GLY A 445 -8.28 22.23 -14.28
N GLU A 446 -7.24 23.04 -14.04
CA GLU A 446 -5.85 22.60 -13.97
C GLU A 446 -5.55 21.63 -12.82
N TYR A 447 -6.44 21.53 -11.83
CA TYR A 447 -6.32 20.58 -10.73
C TYR A 447 -6.93 19.22 -11.05
N LEU A 448 -7.57 19.02 -12.22
CA LEU A 448 -7.86 17.67 -12.69
C LEU A 448 -6.59 17.01 -13.22
N HIS A 449 -6.05 16.04 -12.48
CA HIS A 449 -4.83 15.35 -12.87
C HIS A 449 -5.04 14.34 -13.99
N ASN A 450 -6.03 13.44 -13.85
CA ASN A 450 -6.31 12.40 -14.84
C ASN A 450 -7.75 11.86 -14.73
N ALA A 451 -8.12 11.03 -15.70
CA ALA A 451 -9.38 10.32 -15.76
C ALA A 451 -9.22 8.90 -16.31
N GLY A 452 -10.16 8.02 -16.00
CA GLY A 452 -10.20 6.67 -16.57
C GLY A 452 -10.89 5.68 -15.66
N ARG A 453 -10.51 4.39 -15.78
CA ARG A 453 -11.06 3.32 -14.96
C ARG A 453 -10.22 3.06 -13.72
N HIS A 454 -10.88 2.65 -12.65
CA HIS A 454 -10.24 2.29 -11.38
C HIS A 454 -9.24 1.18 -11.57
N GLU A 455 -9.70 0.03 -12.08
CA GLU A 455 -8.92 -1.13 -12.48
C GLU A 455 -9.42 -1.58 -13.84
N TYR A 456 -8.50 -1.85 -14.76
CA TYR A 456 -8.86 -2.28 -16.11
C TYR A 456 -7.98 -3.42 -16.64
N PRO A 457 -6.64 -3.35 -16.50
CA PRO A 457 -5.76 -4.41 -17.00
C PRO A 457 -5.89 -5.71 -16.16
N GLY A 458 -6.01 -5.59 -14.83
CA GLY A 458 -6.12 -6.74 -13.91
C GLY A 458 -7.36 -7.63 -14.11
N VAL A 459 -8.51 -7.05 -14.45
CA VAL A 459 -9.77 -7.78 -14.63
C VAL A 459 -9.71 -8.81 -15.77
N VAL A 460 -8.82 -8.59 -16.74
CA VAL A 460 -8.58 -9.50 -17.86
C VAL A 460 -7.73 -10.70 -17.44
N TYR A 461 -6.75 -10.46 -16.57
CA TYR A 461 -5.82 -11.48 -16.06
C TYR A 461 -6.50 -12.50 -15.14
N ALA A 462 -7.66 -12.14 -14.57
CA ALA A 462 -8.44 -12.98 -13.67
C ALA A 462 -9.35 -14.00 -14.37
N LYS A 463 -9.30 -14.13 -15.70
CA LYS A 463 -10.26 -14.96 -16.46
C LYS A 463 -9.52 -15.89 -17.41
N ASP A 464 -10.05 -17.09 -17.58
CA ASP A 464 -9.58 -18.01 -18.61
C ASP A 464 -10.09 -17.56 -19.99
N PRO A 465 -9.39 -17.91 -21.09
CA PRO A 465 -9.88 -17.69 -22.44
C PRO A 465 -11.24 -18.36 -22.66
N GLU A 466 -12.17 -17.63 -23.28
CA GLU A 466 -13.44 -18.23 -23.73
C GLU A 466 -13.14 -19.21 -24.88
N LYS A 467 -13.80 -20.37 -24.86
CA LYS A 467 -13.68 -21.38 -25.92
C LYS A 467 -13.95 -20.74 -27.29
N ASP A 468 -13.15 -21.10 -28.29
CA ASP A 468 -13.20 -20.57 -29.66
C ASP A 468 -12.77 -19.08 -29.80
N SER A 469 -12.28 -18.46 -28.72
CA SER A 469 -11.68 -17.11 -28.74
C SER A 469 -10.19 -17.09 -28.35
N GLU A 470 -9.57 -18.27 -28.32
CA GLU A 470 -8.19 -18.47 -27.89
C GLU A 470 -7.21 -17.84 -28.88
N SER A 471 -6.12 -17.27 -28.36
CA SER A 471 -5.08 -16.71 -29.22
C SER A 471 -4.29 -17.81 -29.91
N ALA A 472 -3.84 -17.52 -31.13
CA ALA A 472 -3.05 -18.46 -31.92
C ALA A 472 -1.60 -18.58 -31.41
N ASP A 473 -1.03 -17.46 -30.93
CA ASP A 473 0.35 -17.36 -30.47
C ASP A 473 0.54 -16.16 -29.51
N MET A 474 1.74 -16.01 -28.93
CA MET A 474 2.04 -14.96 -27.95
C MET A 474 1.95 -13.54 -28.53
N LYS A 475 2.16 -13.39 -29.85
CA LYS A 475 2.07 -12.09 -30.53
C LYS A 475 0.61 -11.70 -30.70
N ASP A 476 -0.26 -12.62 -31.13
CA ASP A 476 -1.70 -12.42 -31.22
C ASP A 476 -2.31 -12.06 -29.85
N ALA A 477 -1.94 -12.79 -28.79
CA ALA A 477 -2.37 -12.48 -27.42
C ALA A 477 -1.98 -11.05 -26.98
N TYR A 478 -0.72 -10.66 -27.23
CA TYR A 478 -0.22 -9.31 -26.97
C TYR A 478 -1.00 -8.25 -27.77
N GLU A 479 -1.18 -8.44 -29.08
CA GLU A 479 -1.84 -7.46 -29.96
C GLU A 479 -3.31 -7.27 -29.56
N ARG A 480 -4.01 -8.35 -29.21
CA ARG A 480 -5.39 -8.30 -28.70
C ARG A 480 -5.48 -7.58 -27.35
N TYR A 481 -4.53 -7.82 -26.45
CA TYR A 481 -4.48 -7.13 -25.16
C TYR A 481 -4.25 -5.63 -25.32
N ILE A 482 -3.29 -5.23 -26.16
CA ILE A 482 -3.03 -3.81 -26.46
C ILE A 482 -4.25 -3.15 -27.09
N ALA A 483 -4.91 -3.81 -28.05
CA ALA A 483 -6.12 -3.29 -28.68
C ALA A 483 -7.26 -3.07 -27.66
N PHE A 484 -7.43 -4.01 -26.72
CA PHE A 484 -8.42 -3.92 -25.65
C PHE A 484 -8.17 -2.71 -24.72
N LEU A 485 -6.92 -2.48 -24.33
CA LEU A 485 -6.54 -1.33 -23.51
C LEU A 485 -6.71 -0.02 -24.29
N LYS A 486 -6.27 -0.01 -25.56
CA LYS A 486 -6.29 1.17 -26.42
C LYS A 486 -7.70 1.71 -26.67
N ASP A 487 -8.71 0.83 -26.81
CA ASP A 487 -10.10 1.25 -26.98
C ASP A 487 -10.56 2.19 -25.86
N ASP A 488 -10.21 1.89 -24.61
CA ASP A 488 -10.57 2.75 -23.48
C ASP A 488 -9.70 4.01 -23.41
N VAL A 489 -8.40 3.90 -23.72
CA VAL A 489 -7.47 5.05 -23.78
C VAL A 489 -7.98 6.09 -24.77
N ASP A 490 -8.37 5.65 -25.96
CA ASP A 490 -8.80 6.53 -27.03
C ASP A 490 -10.13 7.22 -26.68
N LYS A 491 -11.03 6.56 -25.94
CA LYS A 491 -12.28 7.18 -25.42
C LYS A 491 -12.00 8.32 -24.44
N VAL A 492 -11.05 8.15 -23.53
CA VAL A 492 -10.68 9.22 -22.58
C VAL A 492 -9.96 10.37 -23.29
N LYS A 493 -9.10 10.07 -24.27
CA LYS A 493 -8.43 11.11 -25.09
C LYS A 493 -9.43 11.89 -25.95
N ALA A 494 -10.46 11.24 -26.49
CA ALA A 494 -11.47 11.88 -27.34
C ALA A 494 -12.24 13.00 -26.63
N ILE A 495 -12.34 12.94 -25.29
CA ILE A 495 -12.94 14.01 -24.46
C ILE A 495 -11.89 14.97 -23.88
N GLY A 496 -10.64 14.91 -24.34
CA GLY A 496 -9.58 15.85 -23.97
C GLY A 496 -8.93 15.60 -22.60
N LEU A 497 -9.15 14.44 -21.97
CA LEU A 497 -8.61 14.13 -20.64
C LEU A 497 -7.37 13.25 -20.71
N ARG A 498 -6.55 13.29 -19.65
CA ARG A 498 -5.36 12.43 -19.48
C ARG A 498 -5.80 11.01 -19.10
N PRO A 499 -5.60 9.98 -19.96
CA PRO A 499 -6.00 8.60 -19.66
C PRO A 499 -5.11 7.96 -18.60
N ALA A 500 -5.73 7.31 -17.62
CA ALA A 500 -5.04 6.61 -16.56
C ALA A 500 -5.79 5.36 -16.05
N TYR A 501 -5.03 4.36 -15.59
CA TYR A 501 -5.56 3.07 -15.08
C TYR A 501 -4.97 2.71 -13.72
N GLY A 502 -5.74 1.99 -12.90
CA GLY A 502 -5.17 1.13 -11.88
C GLY A 502 -4.73 -0.21 -12.47
N ASP A 503 -3.59 -0.73 -12.02
CA ASP A 503 -3.04 -2.00 -12.47
C ASP A 503 -2.39 -2.80 -11.33
N ALA A 504 -2.97 -3.97 -11.02
CA ALA A 504 -2.39 -5.01 -10.16
C ALA A 504 -1.71 -6.15 -10.94
N SER A 505 -1.84 -6.21 -12.28
CA SER A 505 -1.48 -7.37 -13.12
C SER A 505 0.01 -7.52 -13.43
N GLY A 506 0.81 -6.48 -13.16
CA GLY A 506 2.18 -6.36 -13.68
C GLY A 506 2.24 -5.93 -15.16
N GLY A 507 1.10 -5.52 -15.74
CA GLY A 507 0.96 -5.13 -17.15
C GLY A 507 1.29 -3.68 -17.48
N HIS A 508 1.97 -2.95 -16.58
CA HIS A 508 2.31 -1.54 -16.71
C HIS A 508 2.86 -1.14 -18.09
N ARG A 509 3.84 -1.88 -18.61
CA ARG A 509 4.43 -1.61 -19.94
C ARG A 509 3.40 -1.61 -21.05
N HIS A 510 2.44 -2.53 -21.00
CA HIS A 510 1.40 -2.67 -22.02
C HIS A 510 0.40 -1.55 -21.95
N CYS A 511 0.12 -1.04 -20.75
CA CYS A 511 -0.74 0.13 -20.59
C CYS A 511 -0.12 1.38 -21.24
N TYR A 512 1.19 1.61 -21.06
CA TYR A 512 1.89 2.71 -21.74
C TYR A 512 1.98 2.50 -23.25
N LEU A 513 2.26 1.27 -23.72
CA LEU A 513 2.25 0.94 -25.15
C LEU A 513 0.86 1.14 -25.80
N ALA A 514 -0.22 0.88 -25.07
CA ALA A 514 -1.58 1.17 -25.51
C ALA A 514 -1.91 2.68 -25.53
N GLY A 515 -1.06 3.51 -24.94
CA GLY A 515 -1.14 4.97 -24.97
C GLY A 515 -1.69 5.62 -23.70
N ALA A 516 -1.75 4.89 -22.57
CA ALA A 516 -2.03 5.48 -21.26
C ALA A 516 -0.99 6.55 -20.93
N SER A 517 -1.42 7.59 -20.21
CA SER A 517 -0.55 8.73 -19.85
C SER A 517 -0.10 8.71 -18.39
N PHE A 518 -0.65 7.80 -17.59
CA PHE A 518 -0.35 7.63 -16.18
C PHE A 518 -0.89 6.28 -15.71
N ILE A 519 -0.17 5.60 -14.80
CA ILE A 519 -0.63 4.37 -14.17
C ILE A 519 -0.59 4.52 -12.65
N ARG A 520 -1.64 4.01 -12.01
CA ARG A 520 -1.78 3.82 -10.58
C ARG A 520 -1.50 2.35 -10.29
N THR A 521 -0.32 2.05 -9.84
CA THR A 521 0.02 0.69 -9.46
C THR A 521 -0.76 0.30 -8.21
N GLU A 522 -1.46 -0.82 -8.27
CA GLU A 522 -2.22 -1.32 -7.13
C GLU A 522 -1.31 -2.09 -6.18
N THR A 523 -1.09 -1.54 -4.99
CA THR A 523 -0.29 -2.17 -3.94
C THR A 523 -1.18 -2.85 -2.92
N MET A 524 -0.60 -3.72 -2.09
CA MET A 524 -1.31 -4.61 -1.16
C MET A 524 -2.14 -5.70 -1.86
N VAL A 525 -1.84 -5.95 -3.13
CA VAL A 525 -2.35 -7.10 -3.91
C VAL A 525 -1.18 -8.01 -4.31
N PRO A 526 -0.29 -7.61 -5.23
CA PRO A 526 1.00 -8.26 -5.41
C PRO A 526 2.05 -7.71 -4.42
N HIS A 527 3.24 -8.29 -4.46
CA HIS A 527 4.39 -7.78 -3.71
C HIS A 527 4.78 -6.37 -4.16
N THR A 528 4.91 -5.42 -3.22
CA THR A 528 5.09 -3.98 -3.52
C THR A 528 6.36 -3.71 -4.31
N GLN A 529 7.51 -4.28 -3.92
CA GLN A 529 8.76 -4.12 -4.68
C GLN A 529 8.64 -4.66 -6.10
N HIS A 530 7.91 -5.78 -6.26
CA HIS A 530 7.79 -6.48 -7.53
C HIS A 530 6.96 -5.67 -8.54
N ILE A 531 5.84 -5.11 -8.09
CA ILE A 531 4.93 -4.35 -8.95
C ILE A 531 5.47 -2.94 -9.25
N CYS A 532 6.07 -2.27 -8.27
CA CYS A 532 6.62 -0.92 -8.44
C CYS A 532 7.88 -0.91 -9.33
N SER A 533 8.70 -1.97 -9.27
CA SER A 533 9.87 -2.10 -10.17
C SER A 533 9.50 -2.41 -11.62
N LEU A 534 8.24 -2.77 -11.92
CA LEU A 534 7.68 -2.80 -13.29
C LEU A 534 7.12 -1.44 -13.70
N ALA A 535 6.39 -0.78 -12.80
CA ALA A 535 5.70 0.47 -13.06
C ALA A 535 6.65 1.62 -13.40
N ARG A 536 7.71 1.78 -12.61
CA ARG A 536 8.70 2.85 -12.75
C ARG A 536 9.41 2.82 -14.12
N PRO A 537 10.09 1.74 -14.53
CA PRO A 537 10.78 1.73 -15.81
C PRO A 537 9.81 1.77 -16.99
N ALA A 538 8.60 1.21 -16.86
CA ALA A 538 7.57 1.38 -17.90
C ALA A 538 7.19 2.86 -18.08
N ALA A 539 7.00 3.60 -16.99
CA ALA A 539 6.66 5.02 -17.03
C ALA A 539 7.80 5.88 -17.57
N GLU A 540 9.04 5.63 -17.13
CA GLU A 540 10.23 6.37 -17.54
C GLU A 540 10.64 6.08 -18.99
N ALA A 541 10.57 4.81 -19.45
CA ALA A 541 11.04 4.42 -20.77
C ALA A 541 9.99 4.54 -21.88
N LEU A 542 8.70 4.34 -21.56
CA LEU A 542 7.61 4.28 -22.55
C LEU A 542 6.60 5.42 -22.37
N GLY A 543 6.66 6.14 -21.25
CA GLY A 543 5.77 7.26 -20.91
C GLY A 543 6.52 8.59 -20.77
N LYS A 544 6.08 9.39 -19.80
CA LYS A 544 6.70 10.68 -19.44
C LYS A 544 7.45 10.66 -18.10
N GLY A 545 7.63 9.48 -17.50
CA GLY A 545 8.22 9.30 -16.18
C GLY A 545 7.25 9.34 -15.00
N ASP A 546 6.03 9.89 -15.16
CA ASP A 546 5.04 9.95 -14.08
C ASP A 546 4.31 8.63 -13.86
N TRP A 547 4.24 8.18 -12.61
CA TRP A 547 3.44 7.03 -12.17
C TRP A 547 3.06 7.19 -10.69
N GLY A 548 2.08 6.43 -10.22
CA GLY A 548 1.67 6.48 -8.82
C GLY A 548 1.21 5.14 -8.30
N VAL A 549 0.71 5.14 -7.06
CA VAL A 549 0.10 3.96 -6.43
C VAL A 549 -1.27 4.29 -5.86
N HIS A 550 -2.16 3.30 -5.89
CA HIS A 550 -3.26 3.23 -4.96
C HIS A 550 -3.07 2.04 -4.02
N ILE A 551 -3.51 2.18 -2.77
CA ILE A 551 -3.21 1.23 -1.71
C ILE A 551 -4.49 0.49 -1.33
N ALA A 552 -4.58 -0.79 -1.69
CA ALA A 552 -5.72 -1.69 -1.41
C ALA A 552 -5.61 -2.33 -0.01
N ILE A 553 -5.27 -1.56 1.02
CA ILE A 553 -4.88 -2.08 2.35
C ILE A 553 -6.00 -2.87 3.04
N GLN A 554 -7.27 -2.55 2.78
CA GLN A 554 -8.38 -3.32 3.36
C GLN A 554 -8.57 -4.66 2.64
N HIS A 555 -7.99 -4.87 1.46
CA HIS A 555 -8.10 -6.13 0.70
C HIS A 555 -6.90 -7.06 0.90
N ALA A 556 -5.92 -6.68 1.72
CA ALA A 556 -4.70 -7.47 1.91
C ALA A 556 -4.96 -8.78 2.66
N VAL A 557 -5.33 -8.69 3.94
CA VAL A 557 -5.44 -9.82 4.87
C VAL A 557 -6.34 -9.48 6.07
N GLN A 558 -7.03 -10.49 6.59
CA GLN A 558 -7.90 -10.47 7.78
C GLN A 558 -7.60 -11.69 8.67
N LEU A 559 -7.70 -11.65 10.02
CA LEU A 559 -8.19 -10.54 10.84
C LEU A 559 -7.22 -9.35 10.92
N TYR A 560 -7.73 -8.15 11.16
CA TYR A 560 -6.90 -6.97 11.37
C TYR A 560 -6.32 -6.94 12.78
N HIS A 561 -5.03 -6.63 12.85
CA HIS A 561 -4.32 -6.35 14.09
C HIS A 561 -3.65 -4.99 13.97
N GLU A 562 -3.85 -4.10 14.94
CA GLU A 562 -3.32 -2.73 14.92
C GLU A 562 -1.82 -2.67 14.64
N GLU A 563 -1.08 -3.54 15.33
CA GLU A 563 0.38 -3.67 15.26
C GLU A 563 0.86 -4.00 13.85
N HIS A 564 0.11 -4.78 13.08
CA HIS A 564 0.49 -5.20 11.73
C HIS A 564 -0.07 -4.26 10.66
N HIS A 565 -1.35 -3.89 10.76
CA HIS A 565 -2.07 -3.17 9.71
C HIS A 565 -1.49 -1.77 9.47
N LEU A 566 -1.20 -1.03 10.55
CA LEU A 566 -0.60 0.30 10.43
C LEU A 566 0.87 0.24 9.97
N GLY A 567 1.60 -0.85 10.26
CA GLY A 567 2.99 -1.04 9.82
C GLY A 567 3.04 -1.31 8.32
N GLN A 568 2.13 -2.13 7.81
CA GLN A 568 1.93 -2.34 6.38
C GLN A 568 1.49 -1.07 5.67
N TYR A 569 0.58 -0.29 6.26
CA TYR A 569 0.14 0.98 5.68
C TYR A 569 1.28 2.00 5.61
N PHE A 570 2.11 2.10 6.66
CA PHE A 570 3.33 2.91 6.64
C PHE A 570 4.24 2.52 5.47
N LEU A 571 4.57 1.22 5.32
CA LEU A 571 5.42 0.76 4.21
C LEU A 571 4.81 1.05 2.84
N SER A 572 3.47 0.95 2.72
CA SER A 572 2.73 1.24 1.50
C SER A 572 2.80 2.72 1.07
N LEU A 573 3.02 3.64 2.02
CA LEU A 573 3.26 5.06 1.74
C LEU A 573 4.72 5.31 1.36
N TYR A 574 5.64 4.82 2.19
CA TYR A 574 7.04 5.21 2.10
C TYR A 574 7.83 4.46 1.03
N GLN A 575 7.63 3.16 0.83
CA GLN A 575 8.42 2.42 -0.15
C GLN A 575 8.17 2.90 -1.59
N PRO A 576 6.92 3.05 -2.08
CA PRO A 576 6.68 3.59 -3.42
C PRO A 576 7.22 5.02 -3.61
N TRP A 577 7.13 5.86 -2.58
CA TRP A 577 7.76 7.19 -2.61
C TRP A 577 9.28 7.08 -2.70
N MET A 578 9.93 6.22 -1.92
CA MET A 578 11.37 6.01 -2.06
C MET A 578 11.75 5.39 -3.40
N MET A 579 10.84 4.72 -4.11
CA MET A 579 11.08 4.20 -5.45
C MET A 579 10.86 5.24 -6.56
N GLY A 580 10.09 6.30 -6.33
CA GLY A 580 9.87 7.36 -7.32
C GLY A 580 8.42 7.67 -7.69
N ALA A 581 7.42 7.07 -7.03
CA ALA A 581 6.00 7.37 -7.30
C ALA A 581 5.72 8.87 -7.10
N SER A 582 4.97 9.48 -8.02
CA SER A 582 4.55 10.89 -8.00
C SER A 582 3.12 11.09 -7.46
N MET A 583 2.39 10.01 -7.21
CA MET A 583 1.07 10.02 -6.57
C MET A 583 0.89 8.80 -5.68
N ILE A 584 0.34 8.98 -4.48
CA ILE A 584 0.12 7.92 -3.50
C ILE A 584 -1.21 8.18 -2.80
N TYR A 585 -2.14 7.24 -2.88
CA TYR A 585 -3.42 7.36 -2.17
C TYR A 585 -3.97 6.03 -1.68
N GLU A 586 -4.81 6.06 -0.65
CA GLU A 586 -5.51 4.87 -0.13
C GLU A 586 -6.86 4.68 -0.85
N GLU A 587 -7.16 3.45 -1.29
CA GLU A 587 -8.29 3.14 -2.18
C GLU A 587 -9.67 3.09 -1.49
N ASP A 588 -9.73 2.48 -0.31
CA ASP A 588 -10.99 2.11 0.36
C ASP A 588 -11.50 3.20 1.32
N SER A 589 -10.99 4.42 1.17
CA SER A 589 -11.07 5.56 2.08
C SER A 589 -10.27 5.44 3.39
N LEU A 590 -9.84 6.60 3.87
CA LEU A 590 -9.23 6.77 5.19
C LEU A 590 -10.26 6.87 6.33
N PHE A 591 -11.54 6.74 6.03
CA PHE A 591 -12.62 7.17 6.90
C PHE A 591 -13.47 6.02 7.41
N LEU A 592 -13.57 4.93 6.65
CA LEU A 592 -14.37 3.77 6.99
C LEU A 592 -13.57 2.49 6.75
N LEU A 593 -13.86 1.47 7.55
CA LEU A 593 -13.39 0.10 7.35
C LEU A 593 -14.59 -0.83 7.49
N PHE A 594 -14.89 -1.60 6.43
CA PHE A 594 -16.20 -2.27 6.32
C PHE A 594 -16.14 -3.80 6.32
N LYS A 595 -14.97 -4.46 6.33
CA LYS A 595 -14.84 -5.92 6.09
C LYS A 595 -14.84 -6.82 7.33
N GLU A 596 -14.49 -6.31 8.51
CA GLU A 596 -14.53 -7.06 9.78
C GLU A 596 -15.56 -6.43 10.73
N GLU A 597 -15.30 -6.38 12.04
CA GLU A 597 -15.93 -5.38 12.88
C GLU A 597 -15.71 -4.00 12.26
N ARG A 598 -16.82 -3.32 11.93
CA ARG A 598 -16.74 -2.11 11.13
C ARG A 598 -16.21 -0.96 11.97
N GLN A 599 -15.37 -0.15 11.34
CA GLN A 599 -14.81 1.03 11.96
C GLN A 599 -15.31 2.29 11.25
N CYS A 600 -15.69 3.26 12.07
CA CYS A 600 -16.03 4.61 11.67
C CYS A 600 -14.82 5.53 11.81
N TRP A 601 -15.03 6.84 11.71
CA TRP A 601 -13.97 7.81 11.54
C TRP A 601 -12.95 7.82 12.67
N ASP A 602 -13.38 7.93 13.92
CA ASP A 602 -12.47 8.14 15.04
C ASP A 602 -11.92 6.84 15.64
N ASP A 603 -12.21 5.70 15.01
CA ASP A 603 -11.71 4.40 15.43
C ASP A 603 -10.22 4.22 15.05
N ALA A 604 -9.54 3.30 15.73
CA ALA A 604 -8.09 3.19 15.78
C ALA A 604 -7.42 3.09 14.39
N LEU A 605 -7.91 2.22 13.50
CA LEU A 605 -7.28 2.01 12.20
C LEU A 605 -7.56 3.15 11.23
N THR A 606 -8.81 3.64 11.16
CA THR A 606 -9.18 4.74 10.25
C THR A 606 -8.49 6.05 10.68
N LYS A 607 -8.49 6.37 11.98
CA LYS A 607 -7.74 7.51 12.53
C LYS A 607 -6.24 7.34 12.34
N GLY A 608 -5.70 6.15 12.64
CA GLY A 608 -4.27 5.84 12.45
C GLY A 608 -3.82 6.05 11.01
N LYS A 609 -4.59 5.58 10.02
CA LYS A 609 -4.31 5.81 8.59
C LYS A 609 -4.36 7.31 8.24
N ARG A 610 -5.35 8.09 8.73
CA ARG A 610 -5.42 9.55 8.49
C ARG A 610 -4.24 10.29 9.10
N ASP A 611 -3.86 9.92 10.32
CA ASP A 611 -2.73 10.53 11.02
C ASP A 611 -1.43 10.22 10.26
N MET A 612 -1.21 8.96 9.87
CA MET A 612 -0.07 8.57 9.03
C MET A 612 -0.06 9.29 7.68
N THR A 613 -1.21 9.47 7.03
CA THR A 613 -1.30 10.20 5.75
C THR A 613 -0.93 11.69 5.93
N ARG A 614 -1.42 12.35 6.99
CA ARG A 614 -1.06 13.74 7.33
C ARG A 614 0.43 13.89 7.60
N GLU A 615 0.98 12.98 8.40
CA GLU A 615 2.41 13.00 8.75
C GLU A 615 3.28 12.69 7.52
N PHE A 616 2.87 11.76 6.67
CA PHE A 616 3.52 11.47 5.40
C PHE A 616 3.47 12.67 4.44
N PHE A 617 2.31 13.33 4.31
CA PHE A 617 2.17 14.54 3.49
C PHE A 617 3.04 15.69 4.01
N ARG A 618 3.14 15.88 5.34
CA ARG A 618 4.11 16.82 5.91
C ARG A 618 5.54 16.41 5.58
N PHE A 619 5.87 15.13 5.79
CA PHE A 619 7.21 14.59 5.59
C PHE A 619 7.71 14.80 4.16
N VAL A 620 6.94 14.45 3.14
CA VAL A 620 7.34 14.60 1.73
C VAL A 620 7.47 16.06 1.30
N LYS A 621 6.68 16.97 1.89
CA LYS A 621 6.82 18.43 1.67
C LYS A 621 8.06 19.00 2.34
N THR A 622 8.48 18.42 3.47
CA THR A 622 9.70 18.84 4.17
C THR A 622 10.94 18.07 3.72
N HIS A 623 10.78 16.95 3.00
CA HIS A 623 11.86 16.10 2.50
C HIS A 623 11.73 15.86 0.98
N PRO A 624 11.69 16.92 0.15
CA PRO A 624 11.51 16.76 -1.29
C PRO A 624 12.66 15.94 -1.90
N ARG A 625 12.34 15.02 -2.82
CA ARG A 625 13.34 14.26 -3.57
C ARG A 625 13.97 15.19 -4.61
N LYS A 626 15.31 15.24 -4.67
CA LYS A 626 16.06 16.08 -5.64
C LYS A 626 16.66 15.32 -6.82
N ALA A 627 16.79 14.00 -6.71
CA ALA A 627 17.42 13.14 -7.71
C ALA A 627 16.71 11.78 -7.75
N SER A 628 16.80 11.07 -8.88
CA SER A 628 16.29 9.71 -9.06
C SER A 628 17.12 8.68 -8.28
N PRO A 629 16.53 7.52 -7.91
CA PRO A 629 17.30 6.43 -7.31
C PRO A 629 18.30 5.86 -8.32
N VAL A 630 19.51 5.53 -7.86
CA VAL A 630 20.53 4.82 -8.63
C VAL A 630 20.16 3.35 -8.70
N ARG A 631 20.08 2.80 -9.92
CA ARG A 631 19.61 1.44 -10.20
C ARG A 631 20.60 0.75 -11.14
N ASN A 632 21.50 -0.05 -10.58
CA ASN A 632 22.55 -0.68 -11.37
C ASN A 632 22.13 -2.02 -12.01
N ILE A 633 21.06 -2.63 -11.50
CA ILE A 633 20.61 -3.97 -11.90
C ILE A 633 19.22 -3.85 -12.51
N ALA A 634 19.00 -4.50 -13.65
CA ALA A 634 17.68 -4.68 -14.21
C ALA A 634 17.42 -6.14 -14.60
N PHE A 635 16.17 -6.57 -14.40
CA PHE A 635 15.62 -7.78 -14.96
C PHE A 635 14.84 -7.42 -16.23
N LEU A 636 15.16 -8.05 -17.36
CA LEU A 636 14.64 -7.67 -18.66
C LEU A 636 13.33 -8.41 -18.97
N GLU A 637 12.28 -7.64 -19.23
CA GLU A 637 10.99 -8.14 -19.69
C GLU A 637 11.03 -8.33 -21.22
N GLY A 638 11.13 -9.58 -21.67
CA GLY A 638 11.22 -9.89 -23.09
C GLY A 638 9.97 -9.57 -23.90
N ARG A 639 10.13 -9.56 -25.22
CA ARG A 639 9.09 -9.24 -26.19
C ARG A 639 7.98 -10.27 -26.13
N TYR A 640 6.73 -9.79 -26.14
CA TYR A 640 5.51 -10.61 -26.01
C TYR A 640 5.39 -11.40 -24.70
N ALA A 641 6.25 -11.17 -23.69
CA ALA A 641 6.04 -11.80 -22.39
C ALA A 641 4.75 -11.28 -21.73
N ALA A 642 3.98 -12.21 -21.19
CA ALA A 642 2.74 -11.89 -20.49
C ALA A 642 3.04 -11.05 -19.23
N PRO A 643 2.16 -10.10 -18.85
CA PRO A 643 2.09 -9.60 -17.50
C PRO A 643 2.18 -10.73 -16.49
N PHE A 644 2.97 -10.48 -15.46
CA PHE A 644 3.27 -11.41 -14.40
C PHE A 644 3.10 -10.65 -13.10
N ASN A 645 2.37 -11.24 -12.14
CA ASN A 645 1.67 -10.62 -10.99
C ASN A 645 0.16 -10.60 -11.22
N GLY A 646 -0.53 -11.74 -11.19
CA GLY A 646 -1.97 -11.79 -11.47
C GLY A 646 -2.84 -11.40 -10.28
N PHE A 647 -3.57 -10.28 -10.39
CA PHE A 647 -4.83 -10.06 -9.69
C PHE A 647 -5.85 -11.12 -10.15
N ILE A 648 -6.22 -12.07 -9.29
CA ILE A 648 -7.24 -13.08 -9.62
C ILE A 648 -8.43 -12.96 -8.68
N CYS A 649 -9.54 -12.48 -9.23
CA CYS A 649 -10.79 -12.20 -8.53
C CYS A 649 -11.96 -13.00 -9.13
N GLY A 650 -11.84 -14.33 -9.09
CA GLY A 650 -12.83 -15.26 -9.62
C GLY A 650 -13.00 -16.53 -8.78
N THR A 651 -13.92 -17.41 -9.18
CA THR A 651 -14.09 -18.77 -8.62
C THR A 651 -12.76 -19.53 -8.70
N GLU A 652 -12.36 -20.23 -7.63
CA GLU A 652 -11.08 -20.94 -7.45
C GLU A 652 -10.52 -21.55 -8.75
N GLN A 653 -9.78 -20.75 -9.53
CA GLN A 653 -9.17 -21.18 -10.78
C GLN A 653 -7.98 -22.09 -10.49
N ASP A 654 -7.80 -23.10 -11.33
CA ASP A 654 -6.71 -24.06 -11.27
C ASP A 654 -5.32 -23.35 -11.36
N PRO A 655 -4.30 -23.79 -10.60
CA PRO A 655 -2.94 -23.22 -10.64
C PRO A 655 -2.29 -23.21 -12.03
N HIS A 656 -2.75 -24.01 -12.99
CA HIS A 656 -2.22 -24.15 -14.34
C HIS A 656 -2.93 -23.27 -15.38
N TYR A 657 -3.57 -22.18 -14.95
CA TYR A 657 -4.21 -21.24 -15.88
C TYR A 657 -3.22 -20.63 -16.90
N SER A 658 -3.79 -20.20 -18.03
CA SER A 658 -3.06 -19.70 -19.18
C SER A 658 -2.33 -18.38 -18.90
N VAL A 659 -1.07 -18.28 -19.35
CA VAL A 659 -0.43 -16.96 -19.53
C VAL A 659 -1.30 -16.11 -20.45
N TRP A 660 -1.30 -14.79 -20.27
CA TRP A 660 -2.22 -13.84 -20.93
C TRP A 660 -3.70 -13.91 -20.49
N GLY A 661 -4.07 -14.78 -19.55
CA GLY A 661 -5.42 -14.84 -18.99
C GLY A 661 -6.48 -14.94 -20.10
N LYS A 662 -7.45 -14.02 -20.13
CA LYS A 662 -8.52 -14.00 -21.13
C LYS A 662 -8.02 -14.01 -22.59
N PHE A 663 -6.84 -13.46 -22.84
CA PHE A 663 -6.23 -13.39 -24.17
C PHE A 663 -5.25 -14.53 -24.45
N GLY A 664 -5.15 -15.52 -23.55
CA GLY A 664 -4.32 -16.70 -23.74
C GLY A 664 -4.98 -17.81 -24.56
N ASN A 665 -4.56 -19.03 -24.27
CA ASN A 665 -5.04 -20.28 -24.85
C ASN A 665 -5.03 -21.38 -23.77
N ASN A 666 -6.04 -22.25 -23.71
CA ASN A 666 -6.13 -23.27 -22.65
C ASN A 666 -5.25 -24.51 -22.87
N SER A 667 -4.45 -24.55 -23.93
CA SER A 667 -3.53 -25.66 -24.17
C SER A 667 -2.43 -25.74 -23.08
N PRO A 668 -2.00 -26.93 -22.63
CA PRO A 668 -1.08 -27.08 -21.49
C PRO A 668 0.23 -26.29 -21.60
N GLU A 669 0.78 -26.13 -22.81
CA GLU A 669 2.00 -25.37 -23.07
C GLU A 669 1.87 -23.86 -22.77
N TRP A 670 0.64 -23.34 -22.66
CA TRP A 670 0.35 -21.97 -22.23
C TRP A 670 0.26 -21.81 -20.71
N GLY A 671 0.41 -22.90 -19.94
CA GLY A 671 0.63 -22.80 -18.52
C GLY A 671 1.93 -22.06 -18.19
N HIS A 672 2.08 -21.68 -16.92
CA HIS A 672 3.27 -21.00 -16.45
C HIS A 672 4.42 -22.01 -16.25
N GLY A 673 5.27 -22.12 -17.27
CA GLY A 673 6.34 -23.13 -17.37
C GLY A 673 7.74 -22.53 -17.20
N GLN A 674 8.77 -23.19 -17.79
CA GLN A 674 10.17 -22.77 -17.65
C GLN A 674 10.42 -21.28 -17.96
N ALA A 675 9.71 -20.70 -18.93
CA ALA A 675 9.84 -19.29 -19.30
C ALA A 675 9.36 -18.33 -18.20
N GLU A 676 8.30 -18.69 -17.46
CA GLU A 676 7.74 -17.90 -16.37
C GLU A 676 8.39 -18.22 -15.01
N LYS A 677 8.91 -19.45 -14.83
CA LYS A 677 9.64 -19.88 -13.62
C LYS A 677 10.91 -19.07 -13.35
N CYS A 678 11.40 -18.31 -14.32
CA CYS A 678 12.48 -17.34 -14.12
C CYS A 678 12.18 -16.31 -13.01
N ARG A 679 10.90 -16.09 -12.70
CA ARG A 679 10.45 -15.20 -11.63
C ARG A 679 10.85 -15.69 -10.25
N HIS A 680 11.06 -16.99 -10.05
CA HIS A 680 11.67 -17.52 -8.83
C HIS A 680 13.10 -17.02 -8.60
N LEU A 681 13.80 -16.59 -9.64
CA LEU A 681 15.15 -16.03 -9.53
C LEU A 681 15.14 -14.60 -8.99
N LEU A 682 14.00 -13.89 -9.06
CA LEU A 682 13.86 -12.57 -8.44
C LEU A 682 13.98 -12.64 -6.91
N ASP A 683 13.83 -13.81 -6.32
CA ASP A 683 14.08 -14.07 -4.89
C ASP A 683 15.52 -13.72 -4.48
N VAL A 684 16.46 -13.66 -5.43
CA VAL A 684 17.82 -13.15 -5.19
C VAL A 684 17.82 -11.64 -4.92
N LEU A 685 17.02 -10.87 -5.67
CA LEU A 685 16.95 -9.41 -5.57
C LEU A 685 15.93 -8.94 -4.53
N MET A 686 14.93 -9.78 -4.24
CA MET A 686 13.86 -9.55 -3.27
C MET A 686 13.51 -10.85 -2.52
N PRO A 687 14.29 -11.24 -1.49
CA PRO A 687 14.15 -12.52 -0.81
C PRO A 687 12.77 -12.77 -0.19
N GLY A 688 12.19 -13.90 -0.55
CA GLY A 688 10.87 -14.36 -0.15
C GLY A 688 9.72 -13.74 -0.95
N ALA A 689 9.96 -12.77 -1.84
CA ALA A 689 8.89 -12.01 -2.48
C ALA A 689 7.86 -12.92 -3.17
N SER A 690 6.57 -12.61 -2.98
CA SER A 690 5.52 -13.39 -3.60
C SER A 690 5.54 -13.23 -5.12
N VAL A 691 5.65 -14.35 -5.82
CA VAL A 691 5.65 -14.44 -7.30
C VAL A 691 4.46 -15.27 -7.78
N GLN A 692 3.27 -15.04 -7.21
CA GLN A 692 2.05 -15.70 -7.66
C GLN A 692 1.85 -15.45 -9.17
N PRO A 693 1.50 -16.49 -9.94
CA PRO A 693 0.93 -17.78 -9.52
C PRO A 693 1.95 -18.91 -9.26
N MET A 694 3.24 -18.62 -9.16
CA MET A 694 4.23 -19.68 -8.94
C MET A 694 4.12 -20.29 -7.54
N ARG A 695 4.42 -21.59 -7.46
CA ARG A 695 4.38 -22.35 -6.21
C ARG A 695 5.59 -21.98 -5.35
N GLN A 696 5.32 -21.52 -4.13
CA GLN A 696 6.33 -21.09 -3.17
C GLN A 696 6.10 -21.71 -1.79
N ARG A 697 7.21 -22.00 -1.11
CA ARG A 697 7.29 -22.42 0.28
C ARG A 697 6.68 -21.33 1.16
N PHE A 698 5.54 -21.65 1.77
CA PHE A 698 4.75 -20.66 2.50
C PHE A 698 5.51 -20.08 3.71
N GLU A 699 6.47 -20.83 4.26
CA GLU A 699 7.31 -20.44 5.38
C GLU A 699 8.41 -19.43 5.03
N LYS A 700 8.72 -19.29 3.75
CA LYS A 700 9.68 -18.31 3.23
C LYS A 700 9.03 -17.15 2.52
N ARG A 701 7.79 -17.33 2.07
CA ARG A 701 7.09 -16.35 1.27
C ARG A 701 6.75 -15.10 2.09
N ARG A 702 7.08 -13.95 1.53
CA ARG A 702 6.70 -12.62 1.97
C ARG A 702 5.73 -12.04 0.95
N PHE A 703 4.50 -11.78 1.37
CA PHE A 703 3.45 -11.37 0.44
C PHE A 703 3.63 -9.95 -0.09
N PHE A 704 3.89 -8.98 0.79
CA PHE A 704 3.81 -7.55 0.42
C PHE A 704 5.14 -6.81 0.42
N PHE A 705 6.07 -7.18 1.31
CA PHE A 705 7.31 -6.44 1.53
C PHE A 705 8.51 -7.37 1.77
N SER A 706 9.68 -6.97 1.27
CA SER A 706 10.97 -7.63 1.48
C SER A 706 12.10 -6.60 1.44
N GLY A 707 13.27 -6.94 2.00
CA GLY A 707 14.49 -6.18 1.75
C GLY A 707 14.98 -6.32 0.31
N THR A 708 16.03 -5.55 -0.01
CA THR A 708 16.70 -5.54 -1.32
C THR A 708 18.22 -5.68 -1.13
N PRO A 709 18.77 -6.91 -1.03
CA PRO A 709 20.16 -7.15 -0.62
C PRO A 709 21.22 -6.48 -1.53
N TYR A 710 20.86 -6.23 -2.79
CA TYR A 710 21.74 -5.63 -3.80
C TYR A 710 21.28 -4.22 -4.21
N GLY A 711 20.36 -3.63 -3.45
CA GLY A 711 19.74 -2.33 -3.72
C GLY A 711 18.49 -2.41 -4.57
N ASP A 712 17.81 -1.29 -4.70
CA ASP A 712 16.66 -1.12 -5.59
C ASP A 712 17.04 -1.45 -7.05
N PHE A 713 16.12 -2.09 -7.76
CA PHE A 713 16.32 -2.62 -9.11
C PHE A 713 15.07 -2.39 -9.97
N ASP A 714 15.21 -2.53 -11.28
CA ASP A 714 14.10 -2.40 -12.22
C ASP A 714 13.77 -3.71 -12.93
N GLN A 715 12.52 -3.86 -13.34
CA GLN A 715 12.08 -4.82 -14.34
C GLN A 715 11.77 -4.07 -15.63
N VAL A 716 12.74 -4.01 -16.53
CA VAL A 716 12.74 -3.09 -17.67
C VAL A 716 12.13 -3.73 -18.92
N PRO A 717 11.24 -3.04 -19.66
CA PRO A 717 10.72 -3.52 -20.94
C PRO A 717 11.81 -3.61 -22.00
N ILE A 718 11.85 -4.68 -22.81
CA ILE A 718 12.72 -4.73 -23.99
C ILE A 718 12.42 -3.58 -24.97
N GLU A 719 11.19 -3.06 -25.00
CA GLU A 719 10.79 -1.91 -25.80
C GLU A 719 11.51 -0.60 -25.45
N ALA A 720 12.17 -0.53 -24.29
CA ALA A 720 12.96 0.63 -23.92
C ALA A 720 14.09 0.90 -24.93
N SER A 721 14.54 2.16 -24.98
CA SER A 721 15.59 2.61 -25.89
C SER A 721 16.99 2.24 -25.38
N ASP A 722 17.97 2.20 -26.30
CA ASP A 722 19.38 1.96 -25.98
C ASP A 722 19.92 2.96 -24.96
N GLU A 723 19.47 4.22 -25.06
CA GLU A 723 19.85 5.26 -24.11
C GLU A 723 19.36 4.94 -22.70
N TYR A 724 18.12 4.44 -22.58
CA TYR A 724 17.56 4.07 -21.29
C TYR A 724 18.32 2.89 -20.65
N PHE A 725 18.85 1.95 -21.44
CA PHE A 725 19.65 0.84 -20.91
C PHE A 725 20.99 1.27 -20.29
N LYS A 726 21.54 2.43 -20.65
CA LYS A 726 22.86 2.90 -20.16
C LYS A 726 22.90 3.20 -18.66
N GLN A 727 21.75 3.35 -18.02
CA GLN A 727 21.72 3.54 -16.56
C GLN A 727 22.03 2.26 -15.78
N TYR A 728 21.89 1.10 -16.41
CA TYR A 728 22.14 -0.20 -15.79
C TYR A 728 23.56 -0.67 -16.07
N LYS A 729 24.12 -1.44 -15.13
CA LYS A 729 25.40 -2.14 -15.27
C LYS A 729 25.20 -3.63 -15.55
N LEU A 730 24.08 -4.19 -15.11
CA LEU A 730 23.74 -5.60 -15.26
C LEU A 730 22.31 -5.74 -15.80
N LEU A 731 22.15 -6.48 -16.90
CA LEU A 731 20.86 -6.96 -17.39
C LEU A 731 20.74 -8.48 -17.20
N LEU A 732 19.67 -8.90 -16.52
CA LEU A 732 19.28 -10.30 -16.34
C LEU A 732 18.15 -10.62 -17.33
N ASN A 733 18.41 -11.45 -18.33
CA ASN A 733 17.44 -11.78 -19.38
C ASN A 733 17.12 -13.27 -19.37
N PHE A 734 16.04 -13.66 -18.70
CA PHE A 734 15.73 -15.05 -18.36
C PHE A 734 14.33 -15.54 -18.78
N GLY A 735 13.40 -14.63 -19.05
CA GLY A 735 12.01 -14.97 -19.35
C GLY A 735 11.73 -15.25 -20.82
N TRP A 736 10.45 -15.35 -21.16
CA TRP A 736 9.99 -15.38 -22.55
C TRP A 736 10.51 -14.17 -23.31
N ASN A 737 11.09 -14.40 -24.49
CA ASN A 737 11.48 -13.35 -25.42
C ASN A 737 11.35 -13.86 -26.85
N THR A 738 10.71 -13.07 -27.70
CA THR A 738 10.73 -13.28 -29.15
C THR A 738 11.73 -12.31 -29.77
N MET A 739 12.90 -12.81 -30.16
CA MET A 739 13.99 -12.02 -30.70
C MET A 739 13.67 -11.44 -32.08
N ILE A 740 13.98 -10.16 -32.25
CA ILE A 740 13.95 -9.45 -33.53
C ILE A 740 15.28 -8.71 -33.72
N ALA A 741 15.57 -8.31 -34.96
CA ALA A 741 16.81 -7.61 -35.32
C ALA A 741 17.09 -6.39 -34.43
N GLY A 742 16.06 -5.57 -34.20
CA GLY A 742 16.18 -4.37 -33.36
C GLY A 742 16.65 -4.73 -31.96
N ASP A 743 15.93 -5.61 -31.25
CA ASP A 743 16.26 -6.00 -29.89
C ASP A 743 17.64 -6.64 -29.76
N TYR A 744 18.06 -7.43 -30.75
CA TYR A 744 19.41 -7.99 -30.80
C TYR A 744 20.48 -6.89 -30.82
N GLU A 745 20.35 -5.90 -31.70
CA GLU A 745 21.31 -4.79 -31.80
C GLU A 745 21.31 -3.92 -30.52
N LYS A 746 20.15 -3.70 -29.89
CA LYS A 746 20.06 -2.97 -28.62
C LYS A 746 20.85 -3.65 -27.50
N LEU A 747 20.68 -4.96 -27.35
CA LEU A 747 21.43 -5.76 -26.37
C LEU A 747 22.93 -5.79 -26.69
N LYS A 748 23.27 -5.89 -27.99
CA LYS A 748 24.66 -5.81 -28.46
C LYS A 748 25.29 -4.46 -28.09
N ASN A 749 24.58 -3.35 -28.31
CA ASN A 749 25.03 -1.99 -27.99
C ASN A 749 25.22 -1.76 -26.50
N PHE A 750 24.30 -2.26 -25.66
CA PHE A 750 24.42 -2.21 -24.21
C PHE A 750 25.73 -2.84 -23.72
N VAL A 751 26.01 -4.06 -24.17
CA VAL A 751 27.22 -4.78 -23.79
C VAL A 751 28.46 -4.10 -24.37
N HIS A 752 28.44 -3.72 -25.65
CA HIS A 752 29.56 -3.01 -26.29
C HIS A 752 29.97 -1.77 -25.48
N SER A 753 28.99 -1.06 -24.91
CA SER A 753 29.18 0.18 -24.17
C SER A 753 29.71 -0.01 -22.76
N GLY A 754 29.77 -1.25 -22.24
CA GLY A 754 30.28 -1.55 -20.90
C GLY A 754 29.34 -2.36 -20.01
N GLY A 755 28.13 -2.66 -20.48
CA GLY A 755 27.16 -3.45 -19.72
C GLY A 755 27.53 -4.93 -19.61
N THR A 756 27.07 -5.58 -18.55
CA THR A 756 27.09 -7.04 -18.41
C THR A 756 25.71 -7.61 -18.69
N LEU A 757 25.61 -8.53 -19.66
CA LEU A 757 24.38 -9.27 -19.94
C LEU A 757 24.52 -10.70 -19.43
N PHE A 758 23.57 -11.16 -18.62
CA PHE A 758 23.43 -12.57 -18.26
C PHE A 758 22.14 -13.12 -18.88
N THR A 759 22.28 -14.08 -19.79
CA THR A 759 21.16 -14.55 -20.62
C THR A 759 21.30 -16.03 -20.97
N GLY A 760 20.21 -16.67 -21.40
CA GLY A 760 20.23 -18.04 -21.91
C GLY A 760 20.01 -18.12 -23.41
N ILE A 761 20.27 -19.29 -23.98
CA ILE A 761 20.05 -19.54 -25.42
C ILE A 761 18.57 -19.26 -25.84
N PRO A 762 17.53 -19.66 -25.07
CA PRO A 762 16.15 -19.40 -25.48
C PRO A 762 15.77 -17.94 -25.63
N GLN A 763 16.53 -17.01 -25.04
CA GLN A 763 16.29 -15.58 -25.22
C GLN A 763 16.59 -15.10 -26.65
N PHE A 764 17.32 -15.87 -27.43
CA PHE A 764 17.57 -15.61 -28.87
C PHE A 764 16.57 -16.33 -29.78
N SER A 765 15.56 -17.00 -29.22
CA SER A 765 14.51 -17.65 -30.02
C SER A 765 13.68 -16.62 -30.77
N THR A 766 13.28 -16.97 -31.99
CA THR A 766 12.38 -16.19 -32.86
C THR A 766 10.93 -16.68 -32.78
N HIS A 767 10.65 -17.67 -31.92
CA HIS A 767 9.31 -18.24 -31.77
C HIS A 767 8.30 -17.23 -31.24
N VAL A 768 7.11 -17.28 -31.84
CA VAL A 768 5.88 -16.65 -31.30
C VAL A 768 4.93 -17.70 -30.71
N ARG A 769 5.00 -18.94 -31.16
CA ARG A 769 4.18 -20.07 -30.69
C ARG A 769 4.84 -20.78 -29.51
N ARG A 770 4.03 -21.40 -28.64
CA ARG A 770 4.49 -22.11 -27.43
C ARG A 770 4.56 -23.63 -27.58
N ASP A 771 4.14 -24.19 -28.72
CA ASP A 771 4.07 -25.63 -28.94
C ASP A 771 5.44 -26.34 -28.83
N PHE A 772 6.54 -25.65 -29.15
CA PHE A 772 7.89 -26.18 -28.96
C PHE A 772 8.25 -26.46 -27.49
N LEU A 773 7.57 -25.84 -26.51
CA LEU A 773 7.82 -26.08 -25.09
C LEU A 773 7.46 -27.51 -24.65
N LYS A 774 6.67 -28.24 -25.45
CA LYS A 774 6.27 -29.63 -25.14
C LYS A 774 7.44 -30.59 -25.11
N ASP A 775 8.44 -30.37 -25.97
CA ASP A 775 9.58 -31.29 -26.10
C ASP A 775 10.94 -30.59 -26.26
N MET A 776 10.93 -29.26 -26.40
CA MET A 776 12.10 -28.41 -26.60
C MET A 776 12.98 -28.87 -27.77
N LYS A 777 12.42 -29.46 -28.84
CA LYS A 777 13.22 -29.94 -29.98
C LYS A 777 13.63 -28.85 -30.96
N GLU A 778 12.80 -27.84 -31.16
CA GLU A 778 13.02 -26.77 -32.15
C GLU A 778 12.99 -25.41 -31.47
N LEU A 779 14.16 -24.79 -31.22
CA LEU A 779 14.25 -23.51 -30.53
C LEU A 779 14.32 -22.29 -31.48
N SER A 780 14.44 -22.53 -32.80
CA SER A 780 14.48 -21.53 -33.88
C SER A 780 15.17 -20.22 -33.52
N LEU A 781 16.50 -20.24 -33.55
CA LEU A 781 17.34 -19.16 -33.03
C LEU A 781 17.59 -18.07 -34.08
N TRP A 782 17.69 -16.83 -33.60
CA TRP A 782 18.15 -15.68 -34.38
C TRP A 782 19.46 -15.99 -35.11
N ASN A 783 19.57 -15.57 -36.37
CA ASN A 783 20.72 -15.81 -37.23
C ASN A 783 21.12 -17.31 -37.33
N ASN A 784 20.14 -18.22 -37.27
CA ASN A 784 20.35 -19.67 -37.25
C ASN A 784 21.31 -20.13 -36.14
N GLY A 785 21.28 -19.45 -34.99
CA GLY A 785 22.15 -19.76 -33.85
C GLY A 785 23.59 -19.25 -33.97
N ASP A 786 23.93 -18.54 -35.04
CA ASP A 786 25.23 -17.90 -35.15
C ASP A 786 25.29 -16.62 -34.32
N LEU A 787 25.80 -16.78 -33.10
CA LEU A 787 26.03 -15.72 -32.11
C LEU A 787 27.53 -15.44 -31.95
N SER A 788 28.35 -15.80 -32.94
CA SER A 788 29.81 -15.77 -32.85
C SER A 788 30.37 -14.40 -32.51
N GLU A 789 29.80 -13.34 -33.09
CA GLU A 789 30.22 -11.96 -32.81
C GLU A 789 29.88 -11.54 -31.38
N PHE A 790 28.64 -11.82 -30.93
CA PHE A 790 28.11 -11.26 -29.70
C PHE A 790 28.37 -12.13 -28.47
N CYS A 791 28.07 -13.41 -28.56
CA CYS A 791 28.23 -14.39 -27.47
C CYS A 791 29.51 -15.23 -27.62
N GLY A 792 30.29 -15.07 -28.69
CA GLY A 792 31.54 -15.79 -28.90
C GLY A 792 31.34 -17.28 -29.17
N VAL A 793 30.14 -17.69 -29.59
CA VAL A 793 29.79 -19.09 -29.89
C VAL A 793 28.78 -19.17 -31.02
N LYS A 794 28.78 -20.30 -31.73
CA LYS A 794 27.71 -20.70 -32.65
C LYS A 794 26.98 -21.91 -32.08
N ILE A 795 25.66 -21.84 -32.04
CA ILE A 795 24.81 -22.90 -31.52
C ILE A 795 24.46 -23.86 -32.66
N LEU A 796 24.85 -25.12 -32.54
CA LEU A 796 24.67 -26.16 -33.57
C LEU A 796 23.38 -26.95 -33.40
N GLY A 797 22.87 -27.05 -32.17
CA GLY A 797 21.64 -27.78 -31.87
C GLY A 797 21.56 -28.22 -30.41
N ARG A 798 20.60 -29.11 -30.13
CA ARG A 798 20.41 -29.74 -28.82
C ARG A 798 21.44 -30.86 -28.63
N GLY A 799 22.21 -30.76 -27.56
CA GLY A 799 23.19 -31.74 -27.12
C GLY A 799 22.69 -32.64 -25.99
N ASN A 800 23.63 -33.16 -25.20
CA ASN A 800 23.36 -34.11 -24.12
C ASN A 800 22.63 -33.47 -22.91
N PRO A 801 21.88 -34.26 -22.12
CA PRO A 801 21.29 -33.80 -20.87
C PRO A 801 22.32 -33.25 -19.88
N PHE A 802 21.99 -32.15 -19.22
CA PHE A 802 22.68 -31.65 -18.03
C PHE A 802 22.44 -32.59 -16.85
N ASN A 803 23.49 -32.97 -16.12
CA ASN A 803 23.38 -33.93 -15.02
C ASN A 803 22.81 -33.33 -13.72
N GLY A 804 22.67 -32.00 -13.64
CA GLY A 804 22.20 -31.27 -12.45
C GLY A 804 23.30 -30.73 -11.51
N PHE A 805 24.56 -31.08 -11.75
CA PHE A 805 25.73 -30.68 -10.98
C PHE A 805 26.70 -29.88 -11.84
N TRP A 806 27.09 -28.71 -11.36
CA TRP A 806 27.97 -27.80 -12.09
C TRP A 806 29.29 -27.58 -11.36
N ASN A 807 30.33 -27.22 -12.09
CA ASN A 807 31.62 -26.76 -11.57
C ASN A 807 31.98 -25.41 -12.18
N ALA A 808 32.81 -24.65 -11.48
CA ALA A 808 33.40 -23.40 -11.96
C ALA A 808 34.73 -23.18 -11.26
N ALA A 809 35.58 -22.33 -11.84
CA ALA A 809 36.78 -21.87 -11.16
C ALA A 809 36.38 -21.07 -9.91
N GLY A 810 36.91 -21.45 -8.75
CA GLY A 810 36.58 -20.79 -7.47
C GLY A 810 35.15 -21.04 -7.00
N LYS A 811 34.54 -22.20 -7.34
CA LYS A 811 33.16 -22.56 -6.97
C LYS A 811 32.86 -22.34 -5.48
N GLU A 812 33.84 -22.52 -4.61
CA GLU A 812 33.71 -22.32 -3.16
C GLU A 812 33.32 -20.90 -2.73
N LYS A 813 33.48 -19.91 -3.63
CA LYS A 813 33.10 -18.50 -3.39
C LYS A 813 31.67 -18.19 -3.82
N PHE A 814 31.00 -19.08 -4.54
CA PHE A 814 29.63 -18.87 -4.96
C PHE A 814 28.70 -19.11 -3.78
N VAL A 815 27.85 -18.12 -3.52
CA VAL A 815 26.74 -18.26 -2.57
C VAL A 815 25.58 -18.89 -3.30
N THR A 816 25.07 -20.01 -2.78
CA THR A 816 23.83 -20.62 -3.26
C THR A 816 22.67 -20.09 -2.43
N PRO A 817 21.82 -19.20 -2.97
CA PRO A 817 20.69 -18.66 -2.24
C PRO A 817 19.60 -19.71 -2.09
N GLU A 818 18.95 -19.74 -0.93
CA GLU A 818 17.92 -20.73 -0.66
C GLU A 818 16.53 -20.20 -1.06
N LEU A 819 16.20 -20.34 -2.35
CA LEU A 819 15.02 -19.75 -2.98
C LEU A 819 13.67 -20.18 -2.36
N SER A 820 12.68 -19.29 -2.37
CA SER A 820 11.32 -19.55 -1.89
C SER A 820 10.47 -20.50 -2.76
N ARG A 821 10.95 -20.94 -3.93
CA ARG A 821 10.24 -21.87 -4.83
C ARG A 821 9.92 -23.23 -4.19
N ILE A 822 8.84 -23.87 -4.65
CA ILE A 822 8.59 -25.31 -4.47
C ILE A 822 9.10 -26.05 -5.73
N PRO A 823 9.71 -27.24 -5.60
CA PRO A 823 10.07 -28.09 -6.74
C PRO A 823 8.91 -28.43 -7.68
N ASN A 824 9.23 -28.91 -8.88
CA ASN A 824 8.22 -29.35 -9.83
C ASN A 824 7.36 -30.50 -9.24
N ASP A 825 6.08 -30.57 -9.62
CA ASP A 825 5.18 -31.65 -9.15
C ASP A 825 5.51 -32.99 -9.84
N SER A 826 6.14 -32.92 -11.02
CA SER A 826 6.60 -34.06 -11.81
C SER A 826 7.91 -33.73 -12.53
N PRO A 827 8.82 -34.70 -12.71
CA PRO A 827 10.00 -34.55 -13.57
C PRO A 827 9.66 -34.10 -15.01
N ASP A 828 8.46 -34.42 -15.49
CA ASP A 828 8.00 -34.08 -16.85
C ASP A 828 7.51 -32.63 -16.98
N GLU A 829 7.34 -31.88 -15.88
CA GLU A 829 6.80 -30.52 -15.90
C GLU A 829 7.69 -29.55 -16.69
N ASP A 830 9.01 -29.66 -16.51
CA ASP A 830 9.98 -28.97 -17.36
C ASP A 830 10.59 -29.90 -18.42
N GLY A 831 10.47 -31.23 -18.27
CA GLY A 831 11.18 -32.20 -19.10
C GLY A 831 12.70 -32.20 -18.84
N PRO A 832 13.49 -32.88 -19.68
CA PRO A 832 14.94 -32.95 -19.49
C PRO A 832 15.64 -31.63 -19.88
N CYS A 833 16.46 -31.11 -18.98
CA CYS A 833 17.35 -29.98 -19.26
C CYS A 833 18.52 -30.45 -20.12
N ALA A 834 18.48 -30.21 -21.44
CA ALA A 834 19.61 -30.48 -22.33
C ALA A 834 20.60 -29.30 -22.37
N LEU A 835 21.86 -29.59 -22.67
CA LEU A 835 22.85 -28.59 -23.06
C LEU A 835 22.79 -28.37 -24.58
N ALA A 836 23.31 -27.25 -25.03
CA ALA A 836 23.47 -27.00 -26.46
C ALA A 836 24.82 -27.53 -26.96
N ASP A 837 24.82 -28.10 -28.16
CA ASP A 837 26.06 -28.30 -28.91
C ASP A 837 26.52 -26.94 -29.43
N ILE A 838 27.73 -26.54 -29.05
CA ILE A 838 28.28 -25.22 -29.38
C ILE A 838 29.64 -25.33 -30.04
N GLU A 839 29.88 -24.46 -31.02
CA GLU A 839 31.18 -24.21 -31.61
C GLU A 839 31.72 -22.89 -31.04
N PHE A 840 32.95 -22.90 -30.52
CA PHE A 840 33.56 -21.71 -29.92
C PHE A 840 34.09 -20.74 -30.99
N SER A 841 33.82 -19.45 -30.79
CA SER A 841 34.33 -18.33 -31.58
C SER A 841 34.82 -17.20 -30.66
N GLY A 842 35.64 -17.55 -29.66
CA GLY A 842 36.31 -16.60 -28.75
C GLY A 842 35.73 -16.52 -27.34
N ALA A 843 34.58 -17.14 -27.06
CA ALA A 843 34.09 -17.29 -25.70
C ALA A 843 34.97 -18.25 -24.87
N GLU A 844 34.95 -18.08 -23.57
CA GLU A 844 35.59 -18.98 -22.61
C GLU A 844 34.55 -19.64 -21.70
N THR A 845 34.75 -20.92 -21.38
CA THR A 845 33.92 -21.63 -20.40
C THR A 845 34.23 -21.16 -18.99
N VAL A 846 33.20 -20.69 -18.27
CA VAL A 846 33.33 -20.22 -16.88
C VAL A 846 32.55 -21.08 -15.89
N ALA A 847 31.59 -21.87 -16.37
CA ALA A 847 30.99 -22.98 -15.64
C ALA A 847 30.79 -24.18 -16.59
N TRP A 848 30.91 -25.40 -16.06
CA TRP A 848 30.79 -26.63 -16.83
C TRP A 848 30.05 -27.72 -16.05
N ASP A 849 29.45 -28.66 -16.78
CA ASP A 849 28.80 -29.84 -16.24
C ASP A 849 29.83 -30.72 -15.53
N ALA A 850 29.51 -31.14 -14.31
CA ALA A 850 30.49 -31.77 -13.43
C ALA A 850 30.94 -33.17 -13.91
N ASP A 851 30.16 -33.83 -14.77
CA ASP A 851 30.43 -35.19 -15.25
C ASP A 851 31.04 -35.16 -16.66
N SER A 852 30.33 -34.54 -17.61
CA SER A 852 30.73 -34.49 -19.01
C SER A 852 31.80 -33.43 -19.31
N GLY A 853 31.97 -32.44 -18.43
CA GLY A 853 32.83 -31.27 -18.70
C GLY A 853 32.26 -30.30 -19.76
N ALA A 854 31.02 -30.54 -20.22
CA ALA A 854 30.38 -29.69 -21.22
C ALA A 854 30.15 -28.26 -20.70
N PRO A 855 30.26 -27.21 -21.54
CA PRO A 855 30.03 -25.84 -21.11
C PRO A 855 28.60 -25.60 -20.62
N LEU A 856 28.45 -25.02 -19.43
CA LEU A 856 27.16 -24.58 -18.87
C LEU A 856 26.98 -23.07 -18.97
N ILE A 857 28.06 -22.32 -18.71
CA ILE A 857 28.09 -20.88 -18.89
C ILE A 857 29.39 -20.54 -19.60
N VAL A 858 29.26 -19.80 -20.69
CA VAL A 858 30.40 -19.19 -21.39
C VAL A 858 30.38 -17.68 -21.21
N ARG A 859 31.57 -17.08 -21.16
CA ARG A 859 31.76 -15.64 -21.11
C ARG A 859 32.41 -15.17 -22.41
N ASN A 860 31.86 -14.14 -23.02
CA ASN A 860 32.49 -13.42 -24.13
C ASN A 860 32.67 -11.95 -23.77
N LYS A 861 33.87 -11.42 -24.02
CA LYS A 861 34.13 -9.98 -23.91
C LYS A 861 33.74 -9.33 -25.22
N PHE A 862 32.87 -8.32 -25.16
CA PHE A 862 32.39 -7.64 -26.34
C PHE A 862 32.38 -6.13 -26.12
N GLY A 863 33.20 -5.39 -26.87
CA GLY A 863 33.48 -3.98 -26.61
C GLY A 863 34.08 -3.78 -25.22
N LYS A 864 33.44 -2.91 -24.42
CA LYS A 864 33.85 -2.61 -23.04
C LYS A 864 33.19 -3.51 -21.98
N GLY A 865 32.17 -4.28 -22.37
CA GLY A 865 31.39 -5.13 -21.49
C GLY A 865 31.58 -6.61 -21.78
N GLN A 866 30.64 -7.42 -21.30
CA GLN A 866 30.70 -8.87 -21.44
C GLN A 866 29.30 -9.52 -21.44
N VAL A 867 29.20 -10.65 -22.12
CA VAL A 867 28.02 -11.52 -22.12
C VAL A 867 28.36 -12.80 -21.38
N TYR A 868 27.50 -13.20 -20.45
CA TYR A 868 27.43 -14.53 -19.88
C TYR A 868 26.24 -15.25 -20.51
N LEU A 869 26.52 -16.30 -21.28
CA LEU A 869 25.50 -17.10 -21.95
C LEU A 869 25.37 -18.45 -21.23
N ILE A 870 24.16 -18.77 -20.78
CA ILE A 870 23.79 -20.09 -20.26
C ILE A 870 23.60 -21.02 -21.47
N CYS A 871 24.48 -22.01 -21.60
CA CYS A 871 24.55 -22.97 -22.70
C CYS A 871 23.54 -24.13 -22.56
N ALA A 872 22.40 -23.87 -21.91
CA ALA A 872 21.32 -24.83 -21.80
C ALA A 872 20.31 -24.66 -22.93
N TRP A 873 19.85 -25.77 -23.49
CA TRP A 873 18.70 -25.86 -24.41
C TRP A 873 17.38 -25.84 -23.63
N ALA A 874 17.31 -24.97 -22.63
CA ALA A 874 16.24 -24.82 -21.65
C ALA A 874 16.20 -23.37 -21.15
N TYR A 875 15.03 -22.86 -20.75
CA TYR A 875 14.97 -21.51 -20.19
C TYR A 875 15.70 -21.47 -18.83
N PRO A 876 16.33 -20.34 -18.45
CA PRO A 876 17.02 -20.22 -17.16
C PRO A 876 16.12 -20.48 -15.93
N GLY A 877 14.80 -20.42 -16.07
CA GLY A 877 13.84 -20.78 -15.02
C GLY A 877 13.64 -22.29 -14.80
N HIS A 878 14.25 -23.15 -15.63
CA HIS A 878 14.16 -24.62 -15.50
C HIS A 878 14.68 -25.08 -14.13
N GLU A 879 13.99 -26.05 -13.50
CA GLU A 879 14.34 -26.58 -12.17
C GLU A 879 15.80 -27.00 -12.02
N THR A 880 16.32 -27.85 -12.91
CA THR A 880 17.71 -28.32 -12.89
C THR A 880 18.75 -27.19 -12.95
N LEU A 881 18.40 -26.02 -13.51
CA LEU A 881 19.30 -24.86 -13.59
C LEU A 881 19.22 -23.93 -12.36
N SER A 882 18.24 -24.15 -11.48
CA SER A 882 17.91 -23.20 -10.41
C SER A 882 19.09 -22.87 -9.51
N GLU A 883 19.90 -23.85 -9.11
CA GLU A 883 21.08 -23.63 -8.28
C GLU A 883 22.12 -22.79 -9.03
N LEU A 884 22.52 -23.26 -10.22
CA LEU A 884 23.50 -22.58 -11.06
C LEU A 884 23.11 -21.12 -11.33
N VAL A 885 21.91 -20.88 -11.85
CA VAL A 885 21.49 -19.54 -12.30
C VAL A 885 21.33 -18.60 -11.10
N SER A 886 20.81 -19.07 -9.97
CA SER A 886 20.66 -18.23 -8.78
C SER A 886 22.01 -17.87 -8.14
N SER A 887 22.96 -18.82 -8.06
CA SER A 887 24.32 -18.55 -7.54
C SER A 887 25.09 -17.57 -8.43
N TRP A 888 24.95 -17.69 -9.76
CA TRP A 888 25.53 -16.73 -10.70
C TRP A 888 24.84 -15.37 -10.65
N THR A 889 23.53 -15.34 -10.43
CA THR A 889 22.79 -14.08 -10.24
C THR A 889 23.27 -13.36 -8.98
N VAL A 890 23.50 -14.07 -7.87
CA VAL A 890 24.09 -13.50 -6.65
C VAL A 890 25.46 -12.89 -6.94
N MET A 891 26.36 -13.67 -7.56
CA MET A 891 27.72 -13.21 -7.89
C MET A 891 27.69 -11.95 -8.76
N LEU A 892 26.87 -11.94 -9.82
CA LEU A 892 26.78 -10.80 -10.73
C LEU A 892 26.09 -9.60 -10.07
N ALA A 893 25.03 -9.80 -9.30
CA ALA A 893 24.36 -8.73 -8.57
C ALA A 893 25.32 -8.06 -7.57
N GLU A 894 26.12 -8.86 -6.85
CA GLU A 894 27.14 -8.35 -5.94
C GLU A 894 28.23 -7.54 -6.66
N GLN A 895 28.71 -8.02 -7.82
CA GLN A 895 29.71 -7.31 -8.62
C GLN A 895 29.19 -5.98 -9.20
N HIS A 896 27.89 -5.88 -9.45
CA HIS A 896 27.29 -4.74 -10.16
C HIS A 896 26.44 -3.82 -9.25
N ARG A 897 26.23 -4.14 -7.97
CA ARG A 897 25.47 -3.29 -7.02
C ARG A 897 26.03 -1.87 -6.87
N GLY A 898 27.31 -1.68 -7.19
CA GLY A 898 28.04 -0.41 -7.12
C GLY A 898 28.92 -0.30 -5.88
N ASP A 899 29.76 0.75 -5.84
CA ASP A 899 30.74 0.97 -4.76
C ASP A 899 30.10 1.49 -3.46
N SER A 900 28.85 1.96 -3.56
CA SER A 900 28.03 2.35 -2.42
C SER A 900 26.85 1.38 -2.31
N TYR A 901 26.74 0.70 -1.18
CA TYR A 901 25.73 -0.32 -0.93
C TYR A 901 25.41 -0.45 0.56
N VAL A 902 24.40 -1.24 0.90
CA VAL A 902 24.07 -1.56 2.29
C VAL A 902 24.23 -3.06 2.50
N ASP A 903 25.01 -3.43 3.51
CA ASP A 903 25.05 -4.78 4.06
C ASP A 903 23.95 -4.92 5.11
N ASP A 904 23.00 -5.80 4.83
CA ASP A 904 21.85 -6.11 5.69
C ASP A 904 21.80 -7.62 5.96
N PRO A 905 22.38 -8.07 7.09
CA PRO A 905 22.38 -9.47 7.48
C PRO A 905 20.97 -10.06 7.68
N SER A 906 19.94 -9.22 7.86
CA SER A 906 18.56 -9.68 8.05
C SER A 906 17.82 -9.95 6.73
N GLY A 907 18.22 -9.29 5.64
CA GLY A 907 17.46 -9.28 4.39
C GLY A 907 16.07 -8.63 4.52
N GLU A 908 15.88 -7.74 5.49
CA GLU A 908 14.60 -7.08 5.81
C GLU A 908 14.66 -5.56 5.62
N VAL A 909 15.72 -5.02 5.00
CA VAL A 909 15.86 -3.59 4.73
C VAL A 909 15.78 -3.30 3.23
N PHE A 910 14.79 -2.48 2.85
CA PHE A 910 14.75 -1.84 1.53
C PHE A 910 15.65 -0.61 1.54
N TRP A 911 16.44 -0.39 0.49
CA TRP A 911 17.28 0.79 0.37
C TRP A 911 17.56 1.24 -1.06
N ASN A 912 17.78 2.55 -1.24
CA ASN A 912 18.36 3.11 -2.47
C ASN A 912 19.25 4.31 -2.17
N PHE A 913 20.18 4.58 -3.10
CA PHE A 913 20.99 5.79 -3.13
C PHE A 913 20.44 6.77 -4.17
N ARG A 914 20.57 8.06 -3.88
CA ARG A 914 20.22 9.17 -4.77
C ARG A 914 21.37 10.16 -4.80
N GLU A 915 22.03 10.30 -5.93
CA GLU A 915 23.12 11.27 -6.10
C GLU A 915 22.51 12.67 -6.35
N GLU A 916 22.59 13.56 -5.36
CA GLU A 916 22.04 14.92 -5.48
C GLU A 916 23.02 15.88 -6.18
N SER A 917 24.32 15.63 -6.04
CA SER A 917 25.39 16.34 -6.73
C SER A 917 26.69 15.52 -6.66
N PRO A 918 27.72 15.82 -7.47
CA PRO A 918 28.96 15.04 -7.49
C PRO A 918 29.56 14.85 -6.08
N GLY A 919 29.63 13.59 -5.64
CA GLY A 919 30.17 13.21 -4.32
C GLY A 919 29.21 13.40 -3.14
N VAL A 920 27.98 13.84 -3.37
CA VAL A 920 26.94 13.98 -2.34
C VAL A 920 25.73 13.15 -2.72
N SER A 921 25.44 12.14 -1.90
CA SER A 921 24.29 11.26 -2.07
C SER A 921 23.41 11.23 -0.83
N LYS A 922 22.16 10.81 -0.98
CA LYS A 922 21.32 10.36 0.13
C LYS A 922 21.10 8.87 -0.01
N VAL A 923 21.22 8.14 1.09
CA VAL A 923 20.71 6.77 1.19
C VAL A 923 19.42 6.79 2.01
N MET A 924 18.38 6.21 1.44
CA MET A 924 17.07 6.06 2.08
C MET A 924 16.90 4.60 2.46
N LEU A 925 16.47 4.32 3.69
CA LEU A 925 16.29 2.96 4.20
C LEU A 925 14.93 2.79 4.90
N LEU A 926 14.34 1.61 4.74
CA LEU A 926 13.11 1.19 5.42
C LEU A 926 13.27 -0.22 5.99
N ASN A 927 12.89 -0.39 7.25
CA ASN A 927 12.70 -1.70 7.83
C ASN A 927 11.38 -2.29 7.32
N THR A 928 11.46 -3.32 6.49
CA THR A 928 10.31 -3.99 5.87
C THR A 928 9.66 -5.04 6.77
N ASP A 929 10.23 -5.26 7.96
CA ASP A 929 9.67 -6.13 8.97
C ASP A 929 8.57 -5.41 9.77
N TRP A 930 7.33 -5.55 9.32
CA TRP A 930 6.13 -4.99 9.98
C TRP A 930 5.57 -5.89 11.09
N SER A 931 6.17 -7.05 11.36
CA SER A 931 5.57 -8.06 12.27
C SER A 931 5.70 -7.71 13.76
N SER A 932 6.38 -6.62 14.10
CA SER A 932 6.54 -6.18 15.49
C SER A 932 6.78 -4.66 15.53
N PRO A 933 5.94 -3.87 16.21
CA PRO A 933 6.11 -2.42 16.26
C PRO A 933 7.46 -2.02 16.86
N GLY A 934 8.16 -1.09 16.21
CA GLY A 934 9.43 -0.53 16.70
C GLY A 934 10.62 -1.48 16.69
N ASN A 935 10.52 -2.67 16.06
CA ASN A 935 11.69 -3.53 15.89
C ASN A 935 12.79 -2.85 15.05
N GLU A 936 14.04 -3.26 15.27
CA GLU A 936 15.21 -2.60 14.69
C GLU A 936 16.05 -3.58 13.87
N LYS A 937 16.59 -3.12 12.74
CA LYS A 937 17.61 -3.83 11.95
C LYS A 937 18.92 -3.03 11.97
N THR A 938 20.00 -3.71 12.31
CA THR A 938 21.35 -3.14 12.20
C THR A 938 21.90 -3.40 10.82
N VAL A 939 22.32 -2.34 10.13
CA VAL A 939 22.89 -2.41 8.78
C VAL A 939 24.22 -1.67 8.72
N THR A 940 25.06 -2.03 7.75
CA THR A 940 26.29 -1.30 7.43
C THR A 940 26.15 -0.63 6.07
N ILE A 941 26.19 0.70 6.04
CA ILE A 941 26.22 1.48 4.80
C ILE A 941 27.67 1.61 4.35
N HIS A 942 27.97 1.18 3.14
CA HIS A 942 29.25 1.33 2.46
C HIS A 942 29.19 2.47 1.45
N ALA A 943 30.26 3.27 1.40
CA ALA A 943 30.45 4.33 0.40
C ALA A 943 31.94 4.41 0.02
N GLY A 944 32.36 3.55 -0.91
CA GLY A 944 33.77 3.24 -1.13
C GLY A 944 34.36 2.50 0.07
N GLU A 945 35.51 2.96 0.58
CA GLU A 945 36.18 2.33 1.73
C GLU A 945 35.53 2.66 3.08
N ARG A 946 34.66 3.67 3.12
CA ARG A 946 34.03 4.18 4.34
C ARG A 946 32.76 3.40 4.66
N LYS A 947 32.47 3.29 5.96
CA LYS A 947 31.37 2.49 6.49
C LYS A 947 30.68 3.20 7.65
N LEU A 948 29.36 3.08 7.71
CA LEU A 948 28.54 3.53 8.84
C LEU A 948 27.65 2.37 9.29
N ILE A 949 27.74 2.02 10.57
CA ILE A 949 26.78 1.09 11.19
C ILE A 949 25.64 1.91 11.77
N CYS A 950 24.41 1.62 11.38
CA CYS A 950 23.23 2.31 11.91
C CYS A 950 22.05 1.36 12.10
N LYS A 951 21.05 1.85 12.83
CA LYS A 951 19.78 1.16 13.09
C LYS A 951 18.69 1.74 12.19
N VAL A 952 17.91 0.84 11.60
CA VAL A 952 16.68 1.13 10.86
C VAL A 952 15.50 0.61 11.68
N ILE A 953 14.61 1.51 12.08
CA ILE A 953 13.51 1.23 13.01
C ILE A 953 12.21 1.08 12.23
N GLU A 954 11.36 0.12 12.60
CA GLU A 954 10.02 -0.03 12.03
C GLU A 954 9.20 1.26 12.20
N ARG A 955 8.40 1.61 11.18
CA ARG A 955 7.63 2.88 11.09
C ARG A 955 8.44 4.17 11.19
N GLN A 956 9.74 4.13 10.91
CA GLN A 956 10.58 5.33 10.84
C GLN A 956 11.41 5.35 9.55
N PRO A 957 11.22 6.34 8.64
CA PRO A 957 12.07 6.45 7.47
C PRO A 957 13.48 6.87 7.90
N LYS A 958 14.51 6.17 7.42
CA LYS A 958 15.90 6.56 7.65
C LYS A 958 16.45 7.25 6.40
N ILE A 959 16.98 8.47 6.56
CA ILE A 959 17.70 9.17 5.49
C ILE A 959 19.07 9.55 6.03
N ILE A 960 20.13 9.06 5.38
CA ILE A 960 21.52 9.43 5.69
C ILE A 960 22.09 10.20 4.51
N THR A 961 22.71 11.35 4.79
CA THR A 961 23.47 12.09 3.78
C THR A 961 24.90 11.54 3.74
N VAL A 962 25.33 11.12 2.56
CA VAL A 962 26.64 10.54 2.28
C VAL A 962 27.49 11.59 1.56
N LEU A 963 28.57 12.02 2.19
CA LEU A 963 29.53 12.99 1.65
C LEU A 963 30.81 12.29 1.22
N PRO A 964 31.80 12.96 0.60
CA PRO A 964 33.08 12.33 0.25
C PRO A 964 33.91 11.91 1.47
N SER A 965 33.76 12.59 2.61
CA SER A 965 34.60 12.39 3.82
C SER A 965 33.82 12.06 5.10
N ALA A 966 32.48 12.02 5.05
CA ALA A 966 31.65 11.76 6.23
C ALA A 966 30.27 11.19 5.87
N PHE A 967 29.56 10.69 6.89
CA PHE A 967 28.12 10.49 6.86
C PHE A 967 27.45 11.49 7.81
N ILE A 968 26.30 12.03 7.41
CA ILE A 968 25.48 12.89 8.27
C ILE A 968 24.15 12.19 8.51
N GLU A 969 23.88 11.95 9.79
CA GLU A 969 22.65 11.37 10.30
C GLU A 969 21.86 12.46 11.03
N ALA A 970 20.61 12.64 10.62
CA ALA A 970 19.65 13.53 11.27
C ALA A 970 18.39 12.74 11.68
N PRO A 971 17.68 13.16 12.73
CA PRO A 971 16.34 12.67 13.04
C PRO A 971 15.38 12.90 11.86
N ALA A 972 14.31 12.10 11.78
CA ALA A 972 13.36 12.15 10.66
C ALA A 972 12.57 13.48 10.57
N GLU A 973 12.58 14.26 11.64
CA GLU A 973 11.96 15.57 11.76
C GLU A 973 12.83 16.69 11.17
N ILE A 974 14.11 16.40 10.90
CA ILE A 974 15.08 17.35 10.34
C ILE A 974 15.45 16.96 8.91
N HIS A 975 15.07 17.81 7.97
CA HIS A 975 15.56 17.72 6.61
C HIS A 975 16.89 18.46 6.44
N LEU A 976 17.85 17.78 5.82
CA LEU A 976 19.11 18.39 5.41
C LEU A 976 19.07 18.74 3.92
N GLU A 977 19.09 20.04 3.66
CA GLU A 977 19.22 20.61 2.32
C GLU A 977 20.70 20.88 2.01
N ILE A 978 21.21 20.24 0.97
CA ILE A 978 22.53 20.54 0.43
C ILE A 978 22.45 21.78 -0.46
N LEU A 979 23.17 22.85 -0.08
CA LEU A 979 23.21 24.11 -0.83
C LEU A 979 24.35 24.15 -1.86
N SER A 980 25.51 23.61 -1.48
CA SER A 980 26.68 23.53 -2.35
C SER A 980 27.71 22.57 -1.76
N GLY A 981 28.43 21.82 -2.61
CA GLY A 981 29.62 21.06 -2.24
C GLY A 981 30.75 21.34 -3.21
N LYS A 982 31.96 21.67 -2.71
CA LYS A 982 33.18 21.77 -3.54
C LYS A 982 34.36 21.21 -2.77
N GLY A 983 34.93 20.10 -3.27
CA GLY A 983 36.01 19.39 -2.59
C GLY A 983 35.54 18.91 -1.21
N ASN A 984 36.27 19.27 -0.16
CA ASN A 984 35.94 18.86 1.22
C ASN A 984 34.95 19.79 1.93
N GLN A 985 34.49 20.87 1.28
CA GLN A 985 33.57 21.83 1.91
C GLN A 985 32.15 21.68 1.40
N ILE A 986 31.22 21.46 2.33
CA ILE A 986 29.79 21.31 2.03
C ILE A 986 28.99 22.27 2.90
N LYS A 987 28.13 23.05 2.26
CA LYS A 987 27.17 23.92 2.93
C LYS A 987 25.83 23.18 2.99
N VAL A 988 25.40 22.89 4.22
CA VAL A 988 24.09 22.27 4.51
C VAL A 988 23.22 23.30 5.21
N ARG A 989 21.92 23.29 4.89
CA ARG A 989 20.89 23.96 5.67
C ARG A 989 20.01 22.90 6.32
N ALA A 990 19.85 22.99 7.64
CA ALA A 990 18.94 22.13 8.38
C ALA A 990 17.57 22.79 8.49
N HIS A 991 16.52 22.04 8.18
CA HIS A 991 15.13 22.46 8.26
C HIS A 991 14.42 21.56 9.26
N GLY A 992 13.91 22.13 10.34
CA GLY A 992 13.24 21.39 11.41
C GLY A 992 12.40 22.30 12.29
N ALA A 993 11.64 21.68 13.19
CA ALA A 993 10.76 22.39 14.11
C ALA A 993 11.18 22.20 15.57
N GLU A 994 12.05 21.25 15.89
CA GLU A 994 12.36 20.87 17.27
C GLU A 994 13.86 20.78 17.47
N ASN A 995 14.31 21.10 18.68
CA ASN A 995 15.73 21.05 19.01
C ASN A 995 16.20 19.60 18.94
N ALA A 996 17.23 19.37 18.14
CA ALA A 996 17.76 18.03 17.96
C ALA A 996 19.27 18.07 17.74
N TYR A 997 19.84 16.88 17.54
CA TYR A 997 21.24 16.71 17.26
C TYR A 997 21.43 16.09 15.89
N ILE A 998 22.33 16.68 15.11
CA ILE A 998 22.87 16.06 13.90
C ILE A 998 24.15 15.33 14.29
N LEU A 999 24.30 14.09 13.84
CA LEU A 999 25.52 13.31 14.03
C LEU A 999 26.32 13.31 12.73
N ILE A 1000 27.58 13.73 12.81
CA ILE A 1000 28.54 13.64 11.71
C ILE A 1000 29.53 12.54 12.04
N HIS A 1001 29.45 11.45 11.27
CA HIS A 1001 30.34 10.30 11.39
C HIS A 1001 31.53 10.48 10.44
N LYS A 1002 32.72 10.66 11.00
CA LYS A 1002 34.03 10.69 10.33
C LYS A 1002 34.80 9.44 10.74
N GLU A 1003 35.87 9.08 10.02
CA GLU A 1003 36.62 7.82 10.20
C GLU A 1003 36.91 7.47 11.68
N ASP A 1004 37.39 8.44 12.48
CA ASP A 1004 37.78 8.19 13.87
C ASP A 1004 36.92 8.90 14.93
N LYS A 1005 35.83 9.57 14.53
CA LYS A 1005 35.01 10.36 15.48
C LYS A 1005 33.58 10.58 15.02
N ILE A 1006 32.69 10.67 16.01
CA ILE A 1006 31.32 11.13 15.85
C ILE A 1006 31.24 12.54 16.45
N GLU A 1007 30.93 13.53 15.62
CA GLU A 1007 30.65 14.88 16.07
C GLU A 1007 29.15 15.06 16.23
N LYS A 1008 28.72 15.51 17.41
CA LYS A 1008 27.31 15.77 17.74
C LYS A 1008 27.05 17.27 17.71
N ILE A 1009 26.29 17.74 16.73
CA ILE A 1009 26.00 19.16 16.53
C ILE A 1009 24.59 19.46 17.03
N PRO A 1010 24.41 20.31 18.06
CA PRO A 1010 23.10 20.78 18.44
C PRO A 1010 22.55 21.72 17.35
N VAL A 1011 21.29 21.53 16.98
CA VAL A 1011 20.55 22.47 16.16
C VAL A 1011 19.39 22.99 16.99
N ASP A 1012 19.49 24.27 17.35
CA ASP A 1012 18.45 24.97 18.08
C ASP A 1012 17.62 25.81 17.11
N PHE A 1013 16.31 25.56 17.07
CA PHE A 1013 15.36 26.30 16.23
C PHE A 1013 14.58 27.37 17.03
N ASN A 1014 14.92 27.60 18.30
CA ASN A 1014 14.26 28.58 19.20
C ASN A 1014 14.91 29.97 19.20
N GLU A 1015 16.22 30.10 18.97
CA GLU A 1015 16.94 31.37 19.20
C GLU A 1015 17.00 32.33 17.99
N LYS A 1016 16.59 31.88 16.80
CA LYS A 1016 16.36 32.65 15.54
C LYS A 1016 15.90 31.67 14.46
N PRO A 1017 15.12 32.11 13.45
CA PRO A 1017 14.65 31.21 12.39
C PRO A 1017 15.87 30.62 11.66
N PHE A 1018 16.07 29.30 11.84
CA PHE A 1018 16.98 28.42 11.11
C PHE A 1018 18.43 28.91 11.05
N SER A 1019 19.30 28.34 11.90
CA SER A 1019 20.73 28.61 11.81
C SER A 1019 21.27 28.16 10.45
N ASP A 1020 21.66 29.14 9.63
CA ASP A 1020 22.60 28.96 8.54
C ASP A 1020 23.88 28.44 9.23
N LEU A 1021 24.08 27.11 9.29
CA LEU A 1021 25.31 26.49 9.76
C LEU A 1021 26.42 26.87 8.75
N LYS A 1022 26.88 28.12 8.83
CA LYS A 1022 28.09 28.62 8.19
C LYS A 1022 29.29 28.24 9.06
N GLN A 1023 29.45 26.96 9.34
CA GLN A 1023 30.76 26.48 9.74
C GLN A 1023 31.43 25.98 8.46
N ARG A 1024 32.48 26.70 8.03
CA ARG A 1024 33.42 26.20 7.05
C ARG A 1024 34.05 24.94 7.65
N TYR A 1025 33.67 23.79 7.13
CA TYR A 1025 34.45 22.56 7.26
C TYR A 1025 34.98 22.25 5.87
#